data_AF-A0A7W1ZFM1-F1
#
_entry.id   AF-A0A7W1ZFM1-F1
#
_cell.length_a   1.000
_cell.length_b   1.000
_cell.length_c   1.000
_cell.angle_alpha   90.00
_cell.angle_beta   90.00
_cell.angle_gamma   90.00
#
_symmetry.space_group_name_H-M   'P 1'
#
loop_
_entity.id
_entity.type
_entity.pdbx_description
1 polymer ?
#
loop_
_entity_poly.entity_id
_entity_poly.type
_entity_poly.pdbx_seq_one_letter_code
_entity_poly.pdbx_strand_id
1 'polypeptide(L)'
;MGNDAQLEKVDQYLQVLLTHAQDSMGEQGGALAGTVQAIQAEYDSAVLTLADTNASADAKKYAKDVTDSIGKNLPNLTKGVLTAASAFQKGDYMNGSAAIMDICAAGVQMLGSLSAGAGPYGAVFGAVFTIIGQLLTFFGPKQPSLKDQIVEAMRGLNAEVALQHTEANYDEVEEYATTIYRMRPVLLNHLKAPLVGDAIDNMDAAALETYLDGYQTNLVGDLTQITGAFDKVSNLYDKWTTKAWLKESKNQGHEKWPEILGIFCRTYADSMAANAALASLAHMQLLDERMREASVLNTRYKDNNGFENIHGLVINLKAKAHALPDLWNDGNKQMLDFLSEIKPVARHRGLYVFLGFDQNLYGATGRSSLEAADWTKLQSGYEGRGRRFAVTAPKGSLGSLKPTYDLFFCQQWLASYNGDFEHGRVTPSPVKSFDMTMMNGEKAWSDVWSLPKDGETSWVYTTTNDPAETIGSIKLFELDQAKNEVKIGNWWPQTRAGVVNVRAVTPPAKPLPEDPDGDAMPANLMGGADHYCSIVYAALRSSPEICVSQANQTCYVPAPWAVYTGIDVDPYYVWAFRPQGLACATHASVLSCIQGKRPTPRWMEHSPGVLGDQSTHDGNFWLVNNREAKPAPPLVGLTSLSACKDGTLLANIYKRTVDRLSMGDHFAFEAHDDPAVHTASFSIDLKAGALNVGSWSKWGGKALQVQKMPISCWSLFESLDVDLRGKLNPLQVT
;
A
#
# COMPACT_ATOMS: atom_id res chain seq x y z
N MET A 1 43.92 -30.31 11.64
CA MET A 1 44.16 -31.04 10.37
C MET A 1 42.96 -31.03 9.41
N GLY A 2 41.80 -30.42 9.73
CA GLY A 2 40.66 -30.31 8.80
C GLY A 2 40.55 -28.97 8.02
N ASN A 3 41.06 -27.85 8.56
CA ASN A 3 40.91 -26.52 7.93
C ASN A 3 41.92 -26.26 6.80
N ASP A 4 43.17 -26.73 6.91
CA ASP A 4 44.22 -26.43 5.92
C ASP A 4 43.91 -27.01 4.52
N ALA A 5 43.30 -28.20 4.47
CA ALA A 5 42.92 -28.86 3.21
C ALA A 5 41.66 -28.25 2.55
N GLN A 6 40.85 -27.48 3.29
CA GLN A 6 39.73 -26.71 2.73
C GLN A 6 40.20 -25.34 2.23
N LEU A 7 41.11 -24.69 2.95
CA LEU A 7 41.80 -23.47 2.53
C LEU A 7 42.52 -23.67 1.18
N GLU A 8 43.33 -24.73 1.06
CA GLU A 8 44.03 -25.06 -0.19
C GLU A 8 43.08 -25.27 -1.38
N LYS A 9 41.86 -25.77 -1.14
CA LYS A 9 40.86 -25.97 -2.20
C LYS A 9 40.17 -24.69 -2.62
N VAL A 10 39.83 -23.81 -1.66
CA VAL A 10 39.23 -22.50 -1.94
C VAL A 10 40.20 -21.65 -2.75
N ASP A 11 41.47 -21.61 -2.34
CA ASP A 11 42.53 -20.90 -3.06
C ASP A 11 42.74 -21.47 -4.47
N GLN A 12 42.68 -22.79 -4.64
CA GLN A 12 42.75 -23.42 -5.97
C GLN A 12 41.60 -22.99 -6.89
N TYR A 13 40.36 -22.91 -6.38
CA TYR A 13 39.22 -22.47 -7.20
C TYR A 13 39.31 -20.98 -7.57
N LEU A 14 39.75 -20.13 -6.65
CA LEU A 14 39.95 -18.70 -6.91
C LEU A 14 41.11 -18.47 -7.90
N GLN A 15 42.19 -19.26 -7.82
CA GLN A 15 43.29 -19.23 -8.80
C GLN A 15 42.88 -19.70 -10.18
N VAL A 16 42.00 -20.71 -10.28
CA VAL A 16 41.44 -21.15 -11.57
C VAL A 16 40.60 -20.04 -12.20
N LEU A 17 39.80 -19.32 -11.40
CA LEU A 17 39.03 -18.17 -11.88
C LEU A 17 39.94 -17.00 -12.33
N LEU A 18 41.01 -16.70 -11.59
CA LEU A 18 41.98 -15.66 -11.94
C LEU A 18 42.74 -15.99 -13.22
N THR A 19 43.22 -17.22 -13.35
CA THR A 19 43.94 -17.69 -14.55
C THR A 19 43.02 -17.63 -15.77
N HIS A 20 41.78 -18.09 -15.63
CA HIS A 20 40.80 -18.04 -16.72
C HIS A 20 40.43 -16.61 -17.14
N ALA A 21 40.31 -15.70 -16.17
CA ALA A 21 40.07 -14.27 -16.42
C ALA A 21 41.22 -13.62 -17.22
N GLN A 22 42.46 -14.00 -16.93
CA GLN A 22 43.65 -13.51 -17.60
C GLN A 22 43.80 -14.08 -19.02
N ASP A 23 43.56 -15.38 -19.20
CA ASP A 23 43.78 -16.08 -20.47
C ASP A 23 42.65 -15.86 -21.50
N SER A 24 41.40 -15.67 -21.04
CA SER A 24 40.22 -15.68 -21.93
C SER A 24 39.59 -14.30 -22.17
N MET A 25 39.93 -13.27 -21.38
CA MET A 25 39.23 -11.96 -21.37
C MET A 25 40.14 -10.73 -21.58
N GLY A 26 41.47 -10.90 -21.74
CA GLY A 26 42.41 -9.84 -22.12
C GLY A 26 42.44 -8.62 -21.17
N GLU A 27 42.67 -7.41 -21.70
CA GLU A 27 42.79 -6.15 -20.91
C GLU A 27 41.54 -5.80 -20.06
N GLN A 28 40.39 -6.44 -20.31
CA GLN A 28 39.15 -6.22 -19.56
C GLN A 28 38.93 -7.22 -18.39
N GLY A 29 39.83 -8.21 -18.22
CA GLY A 29 39.80 -9.17 -17.11
C GLY A 29 40.11 -8.58 -15.73
N GLY A 30 40.55 -7.32 -15.64
CA GLY A 30 40.94 -6.65 -14.40
C GLY A 30 39.82 -6.53 -13.36
N ALA A 31 38.57 -6.36 -13.79
CA ALA A 31 37.43 -6.27 -12.88
C ALA A 31 36.95 -7.65 -12.39
N LEU A 32 37.14 -8.73 -13.16
CA LEU A 32 36.94 -10.10 -12.71
C LEU A 32 38.02 -10.47 -11.69
N ALA A 33 39.27 -10.10 -11.95
CA ALA A 33 40.37 -10.30 -11.02
C ALA A 33 40.17 -9.55 -9.69
N GLY A 34 39.76 -8.27 -9.74
CA GLY A 34 39.43 -7.49 -8.53
C GLY A 34 38.24 -8.08 -7.75
N THR A 35 37.30 -8.70 -8.47
CA THR A 35 36.15 -9.41 -7.90
C THR A 35 36.55 -10.70 -7.17
N VAL A 36 37.41 -11.52 -7.79
CA VAL A 36 37.94 -12.74 -7.17
C VAL A 36 38.81 -12.40 -5.97
N GLN A 37 39.57 -11.30 -6.03
CA GLN A 37 40.34 -10.77 -4.90
C GLN A 37 39.46 -10.29 -3.75
N ALA A 38 38.27 -9.72 -4.02
CA ALA A 38 37.32 -9.33 -2.98
C ALA A 38 36.72 -10.55 -2.25
N ILE A 39 36.39 -11.62 -2.98
CA ILE A 39 35.93 -12.90 -2.38
C ILE A 39 37.06 -13.53 -1.54
N GLN A 40 38.30 -13.49 -2.04
CA GLN A 40 39.47 -13.95 -1.29
C GLN A 40 39.67 -13.13 -0.01
N ALA A 41 39.64 -11.80 -0.09
CA ALA A 41 39.84 -10.93 1.07
C ALA A 41 38.79 -11.16 2.17
N GLU A 42 37.54 -11.39 1.78
CA GLU A 42 36.45 -11.69 2.73
C GLU A 42 36.64 -13.07 3.38
N TYR A 43 37.03 -14.08 2.60
CA TYR A 43 37.34 -15.41 3.10
C TYR A 43 38.54 -15.39 4.07
N ASP A 44 39.62 -14.71 3.70
CA ASP A 44 40.84 -14.59 4.52
C ASP A 44 40.54 -13.85 5.84
N SER A 45 39.73 -12.78 5.78
CA SER A 45 39.28 -12.04 6.97
C SER A 45 38.47 -12.92 7.93
N ALA A 46 37.58 -13.76 7.40
CA ALA A 46 36.81 -14.72 8.19
C ALA A 46 37.72 -15.81 8.81
N VAL A 47 38.69 -16.33 8.07
CA VAL A 47 39.68 -17.29 8.58
C VAL A 47 40.52 -16.68 9.72
N LEU A 48 40.95 -15.43 9.58
CA LEU A 48 41.67 -14.70 10.65
C LEU A 48 40.80 -14.51 11.90
N THR A 49 39.51 -14.20 11.72
CA THR A 49 38.56 -14.06 12.83
C THR A 49 38.31 -15.39 13.56
N LEU A 50 38.31 -16.52 12.85
CA LEU A 50 38.24 -17.86 13.45
C LEU A 50 39.50 -18.22 14.25
N ALA A 51 40.66 -17.74 13.79
CA ALA A 51 41.95 -17.97 14.46
C ALA A 51 42.19 -17.02 15.66
N ASP A 52 41.48 -15.90 15.76
CA ASP A 52 41.62 -14.95 16.86
C ASP A 52 41.02 -15.50 18.17
N THR A 53 41.88 -15.66 19.17
CA THR A 53 41.48 -16.10 20.51
C THR A 53 40.59 -15.08 21.24
N ASN A 54 40.62 -13.80 20.85
CA ASN A 54 39.88 -12.71 21.47
C ASN A 54 38.56 -12.35 20.76
N ALA A 55 38.26 -12.95 19.61
CA ALA A 55 37.02 -12.70 18.88
C ALA A 55 35.79 -13.24 19.64
N SER A 56 34.69 -12.50 19.60
CA SER A 56 33.43 -12.87 20.27
C SER A 56 32.82 -14.15 19.69
N ALA A 57 31.98 -14.85 20.46
CA ALA A 57 31.30 -16.06 19.99
C ALA A 57 30.45 -15.80 18.74
N ASP A 58 29.81 -14.63 18.66
CA ASP A 58 29.02 -14.21 17.50
C ASP A 58 29.91 -13.90 16.29
N ALA A 59 31.06 -13.26 16.49
CA ALA A 59 32.03 -13.02 15.41
C ALA A 59 32.61 -14.33 14.87
N LYS A 60 32.88 -15.31 15.75
CA LYS A 60 33.35 -16.65 15.34
C LYS A 60 32.26 -17.46 14.63
N LYS A 61 31.01 -17.35 15.07
CA LYS A 61 29.87 -17.99 14.39
C LYS A 61 29.67 -17.40 13.00
N TYR A 62 29.66 -16.08 12.88
CA TYR A 62 29.59 -15.37 11.60
C TYR A 62 30.75 -15.76 10.67
N ALA A 63 31.98 -15.72 11.16
CA ALA A 63 33.16 -16.09 10.38
C ALA A 63 33.09 -17.56 9.93
N LYS A 64 32.56 -18.45 10.76
CA LYS A 64 32.31 -19.85 10.39
C LYS A 64 31.29 -19.96 9.26
N ASP A 65 30.14 -19.30 9.40
CA ASP A 65 29.07 -19.31 8.39
C ASP A 65 29.57 -18.75 7.04
N VAL A 66 30.44 -17.72 7.07
CA VAL A 66 31.13 -17.19 5.88
C VAL A 66 32.04 -18.23 5.25
N THR A 67 32.93 -18.85 6.02
CA THR A 67 33.86 -19.86 5.50
C THR A 67 33.14 -21.11 4.97
N ASP A 68 32.09 -21.58 5.64
CA ASP A 68 31.29 -22.74 5.24
C ASP A 68 30.49 -22.43 3.97
N SER A 69 29.91 -21.22 3.89
CA SER A 69 29.17 -20.76 2.72
C SER A 69 30.04 -20.65 1.47
N ILE A 70 31.18 -19.98 1.58
CA ILE A 70 32.12 -19.80 0.47
C ILE A 70 32.69 -21.16 0.06
N GLY A 71 33.18 -21.95 1.02
CA GLY A 71 33.78 -23.27 0.75
C GLY A 71 32.82 -24.26 0.08
N LYS A 72 31.52 -24.22 0.43
CA LYS A 72 30.51 -25.15 -0.12
C LYS A 72 30.07 -24.80 -1.53
N ASN A 73 30.00 -23.51 -1.86
CA ASN A 73 29.31 -23.05 -3.07
C ASN A 73 30.26 -22.49 -4.14
N LEU A 74 31.46 -22.03 -3.78
CA LEU A 74 32.49 -21.57 -4.71
C LEU A 74 32.87 -22.61 -5.79
N PRO A 75 32.90 -23.93 -5.53
CA PRO A 75 33.15 -24.92 -6.58
C PRO A 75 32.07 -24.90 -7.68
N ASN A 76 30.80 -24.73 -7.30
CA ASN A 76 29.68 -24.65 -8.24
C ASN A 76 29.69 -23.32 -9.00
N LEU A 77 30.02 -22.22 -8.33
CA LEU A 77 30.23 -20.91 -8.97
C LEU A 77 31.33 -21.00 -10.04
N THR A 78 32.48 -21.59 -9.68
CA THR A 78 33.64 -21.76 -10.57
C THR A 78 33.30 -22.63 -11.77
N LYS A 79 32.62 -23.76 -11.54
CA LYS A 79 32.16 -24.66 -12.61
C LYS A 79 31.17 -23.97 -13.54
N GLY A 80 30.23 -23.19 -12.98
CA GLY A 80 29.25 -22.42 -13.73
C GLY A 80 29.92 -21.37 -14.62
N VAL A 81 30.89 -20.61 -14.09
CA VAL A 81 31.66 -19.61 -14.84
C VAL A 81 32.42 -20.25 -16.01
N LEU A 82 33.14 -21.36 -15.78
CA LEU A 82 33.89 -22.07 -16.82
C LEU A 82 32.97 -22.67 -17.89
N THR A 83 31.81 -23.18 -17.48
CA THR A 83 30.83 -23.80 -18.39
C THR A 83 30.14 -22.72 -19.22
N ALA A 84 29.78 -21.58 -18.61
CA ALA A 84 29.23 -20.43 -19.31
C ALA A 84 30.23 -19.90 -20.34
N ALA A 85 31.47 -19.64 -19.93
CA ALA A 85 32.52 -19.15 -20.83
C ALA A 85 32.79 -20.12 -21.99
N SER A 86 32.91 -21.42 -21.73
CA SER A 86 33.12 -22.41 -22.80
C SER A 86 31.92 -22.55 -23.74
N ALA A 87 30.69 -22.51 -23.23
CA ALA A 87 29.48 -22.67 -24.06
C ALA A 87 29.31 -21.46 -24.96
N PHE A 88 29.47 -20.27 -24.40
CA PHE A 88 29.38 -19.01 -25.12
C PHE A 88 30.49 -18.82 -26.17
N GLN A 89 31.74 -19.20 -25.87
CA GLN A 89 32.83 -19.22 -26.88
C GLN A 89 32.51 -20.11 -28.09
N LYS A 90 31.73 -21.17 -27.89
CA LYS A 90 31.31 -22.11 -28.95
C LYS A 90 30.02 -21.67 -29.66
N GLY A 91 29.44 -20.52 -29.31
CA GLY A 91 28.17 -20.03 -29.84
C GLY A 91 26.95 -20.78 -29.31
N ASP A 92 27.08 -21.56 -28.24
CA ASP A 92 26.00 -22.32 -27.61
C ASP A 92 25.35 -21.48 -26.51
N TYR A 93 24.48 -20.55 -26.93
CA TYR A 93 23.83 -19.60 -26.04
C TYR A 93 22.85 -20.26 -25.07
N MET A 94 22.29 -21.42 -25.41
CA MET A 94 21.33 -22.14 -24.55
C MET A 94 22.04 -22.75 -23.34
N ASN A 95 23.15 -23.47 -23.56
CA ASN A 95 23.93 -24.03 -22.47
C ASN A 95 24.70 -22.94 -21.70
N GLY A 96 25.11 -21.86 -22.38
CA GLY A 96 25.66 -20.67 -21.72
C GLY A 96 24.65 -20.04 -20.75
N SER A 97 23.39 -19.91 -21.16
CA SER A 97 22.32 -19.37 -20.31
C SER A 97 21.99 -20.27 -19.12
N ALA A 98 21.95 -21.60 -19.32
CA ALA A 98 21.76 -22.56 -18.24
C ALA A 98 22.90 -22.48 -17.20
N ALA A 99 24.15 -22.36 -17.66
CA ALA A 99 25.29 -22.20 -16.77
C ALA A 99 25.26 -20.86 -16.00
N ILE A 100 24.74 -19.78 -16.58
CA ILE A 100 24.51 -18.53 -15.84
C ILE A 100 23.44 -18.72 -14.75
N MET A 101 22.39 -19.51 -15.00
CA MET A 101 21.39 -19.83 -13.97
C MET A 101 22.00 -20.66 -12.84
N ASP A 102 22.94 -21.57 -13.14
CA ASP A 102 23.69 -22.32 -12.12
C ASP A 102 24.62 -21.40 -11.30
N ILE A 103 25.22 -20.37 -11.91
CA ILE A 103 25.99 -19.32 -11.21
C ILE A 103 25.05 -18.54 -10.27
N CYS A 104 23.85 -18.15 -10.74
CA CYS A 104 22.86 -17.47 -9.92
C CYS A 104 22.38 -18.33 -8.75
N ALA A 105 22.11 -19.62 -8.97
CA ALA A 105 21.70 -20.55 -7.92
C ALA A 105 22.81 -20.75 -6.87
N ALA A 106 24.07 -20.89 -7.30
CA ALA A 106 25.21 -20.96 -6.41
C ALA A 106 25.42 -19.65 -5.63
N GLY A 107 25.26 -18.50 -6.28
CA GLY A 107 25.32 -17.18 -5.65
C GLY A 107 24.20 -16.98 -4.61
N VAL A 108 22.97 -17.35 -4.93
CA VAL A 108 21.83 -17.31 -3.99
C VAL A 108 22.07 -18.26 -2.80
N GLN A 109 22.63 -19.44 -3.03
CA GLN A 109 22.98 -20.36 -1.93
C GLN A 109 24.18 -19.88 -1.10
N MET A 110 25.13 -19.13 -1.70
CA MET A 110 26.17 -18.42 -0.94
C MET A 110 25.56 -17.33 -0.05
N LEU A 111 24.53 -16.63 -0.53
CA LEU A 111 23.88 -15.54 0.18
C LEU A 111 22.88 -16.02 1.25
N GLY A 112 22.13 -17.10 0.97
CA GLY A 112 21.11 -17.65 1.86
C GLY A 112 21.66 -18.28 3.14
N SER A 113 22.94 -18.68 3.16
CA SER A 113 23.67 -19.10 4.36
C SER A 113 24.34 -17.93 5.11
N LEU A 114 24.38 -16.73 4.53
CA LEU A 114 25.00 -15.53 5.11
C LEU A 114 23.97 -14.58 5.77
N SER A 115 22.67 -14.86 5.65
CA SER A 115 21.56 -14.03 6.14
C SER A 115 21.33 -14.09 7.66
N ALA A 116 22.22 -14.74 8.42
CA ALA A 116 22.05 -14.97 9.86
C ALA A 116 22.80 -13.99 10.79
N GLY A 117 23.51 -12.97 10.28
CA GLY A 117 24.18 -11.99 11.16
C GLY A 117 24.80 -10.80 10.43
N ALA A 118 24.34 -9.58 10.72
CA ALA A 118 24.69 -8.31 10.07
C ALA A 118 26.21 -8.09 9.90
N GLY A 119 26.72 -8.17 8.65
CA GLY A 119 28.12 -7.95 8.27
C GLY A 119 28.27 -7.40 6.82
N PRO A 120 29.50 -7.24 6.25
CA PRO A 120 29.74 -6.51 5.00
C PRO A 120 29.35 -7.30 3.73
N TYR A 121 28.04 -7.48 3.53
CA TYR A 121 27.44 -8.26 2.44
C TYR A 121 27.63 -7.70 1.03
N GLY A 122 27.93 -6.41 0.91
CA GLY A 122 27.94 -5.69 -0.36
C GLY A 122 29.06 -6.13 -1.32
N ALA A 123 30.19 -6.60 -0.79
CA ALA A 123 31.37 -6.95 -1.58
C ALA A 123 31.18 -8.27 -2.35
N VAL A 124 30.72 -9.33 -1.68
CA VAL A 124 30.47 -10.65 -2.30
C VAL A 124 29.25 -10.59 -3.24
N PHE A 125 28.23 -9.82 -2.87
CA PHE A 125 27.08 -9.55 -3.73
C PHE A 125 27.51 -8.83 -5.03
N GLY A 126 28.18 -7.68 -4.90
CA GLY A 126 28.67 -6.92 -6.05
C GLY A 126 29.65 -7.71 -6.93
N ALA A 127 30.46 -8.56 -6.31
CA ALA A 127 31.37 -9.50 -6.96
C ALA A 127 30.62 -10.47 -7.90
N VAL A 128 29.72 -11.30 -7.38
CA VAL A 128 29.01 -12.32 -8.19
C VAL A 128 28.24 -11.70 -9.37
N PHE A 129 27.60 -10.54 -9.16
CA PHE A 129 26.89 -9.83 -10.23
C PHE A 129 27.82 -9.19 -11.26
N THR A 130 29.04 -8.79 -10.87
CA THR A 130 30.07 -8.31 -11.80
C THR A 130 30.53 -9.45 -12.71
N ILE A 131 30.72 -10.66 -12.18
CA ILE A 131 31.08 -11.86 -12.97
C ILE A 131 30.01 -12.14 -14.03
N ILE A 132 28.73 -12.14 -13.63
CA ILE A 132 27.59 -12.39 -14.54
C ILE A 132 27.51 -11.29 -15.62
N GLY A 133 27.61 -10.02 -15.22
CA GLY A 133 27.58 -8.89 -16.15
C GLY A 133 28.70 -8.93 -17.18
N GLN A 134 29.90 -9.35 -16.79
CA GLN A 134 31.05 -9.47 -17.67
C GLN A 134 30.93 -10.63 -18.64
N LEU A 135 30.50 -11.82 -18.19
CA LEU A 135 30.26 -12.97 -19.07
C LEU A 135 29.23 -12.67 -20.16
N LEU A 136 28.15 -11.95 -19.80
CA LEU A 136 27.10 -11.57 -20.74
C LEU A 136 27.52 -10.47 -21.71
N THR A 137 28.34 -9.52 -21.25
CA THR A 137 28.86 -8.43 -22.10
C THR A 137 29.86 -8.97 -23.12
N PHE A 138 30.62 -10.00 -22.77
CA PHE A 138 31.66 -10.56 -23.63
C PHE A 138 31.10 -11.52 -24.69
N PHE A 139 29.97 -12.19 -24.43
CA PHE A 139 29.52 -13.27 -25.30
C PHE A 139 28.02 -13.30 -25.69
N GLY A 140 27.17 -12.33 -25.30
CA GLY A 140 25.74 -12.34 -25.65
C GLY A 140 25.37 -11.65 -26.98
N PRO A 141 24.45 -12.19 -27.82
CA PRO A 141 23.92 -11.50 -29.00
C PRO A 141 22.74 -10.54 -28.69
N LYS A 142 22.50 -9.56 -29.59
CA LYS A 142 21.63 -8.37 -29.43
C LYS A 142 20.12 -8.56 -29.77
N GLN A 143 19.41 -9.52 -29.19
CA GLN A 143 17.93 -9.64 -29.18
C GLN A 143 17.45 -9.76 -27.72
N PRO A 144 16.18 -9.47 -27.33
CA PRO A 144 15.82 -9.00 -25.96
C PRO A 144 16.52 -9.85 -24.92
N SER A 145 17.41 -9.18 -24.20
CA SER A 145 18.64 -9.81 -23.77
C SER A 145 18.35 -10.74 -22.61
N LEU A 146 19.07 -11.87 -22.53
CA LEU A 146 19.14 -12.66 -21.31
C LEU A 146 19.46 -11.77 -20.08
N LYS A 147 20.19 -10.67 -20.32
CA LYS A 147 20.39 -9.57 -19.39
C LYS A 147 19.09 -8.92 -18.90
N ASP A 148 18.05 -8.72 -19.71
CA ASP A 148 16.77 -8.16 -19.27
C ASP A 148 16.02 -9.14 -18.35
N GLN A 149 16.05 -10.44 -18.64
CA GLN A 149 15.49 -11.47 -17.77
C GLN A 149 16.25 -11.58 -16.44
N ILE A 150 17.59 -11.49 -16.49
CA ILE A 150 18.43 -11.49 -15.30
C ILE A 150 18.28 -10.18 -14.52
N VAL A 151 18.12 -9.02 -15.18
CA VAL A 151 17.81 -7.74 -14.52
C VAL A 151 16.47 -7.82 -13.79
N GLU A 152 15.47 -8.45 -14.39
CA GLU A 152 14.18 -8.65 -13.73
C GLU A 152 14.28 -9.63 -12.56
N ALA A 153 15.04 -10.73 -12.70
CA ALA A 153 15.35 -11.63 -11.59
C ALA A 153 16.16 -10.94 -10.47
N MET A 154 17.13 -10.10 -10.82
CA MET A 154 17.94 -9.29 -9.88
C MET A 154 17.07 -8.27 -9.14
N ARG A 155 16.11 -7.65 -9.84
CA ARG A 155 15.13 -6.76 -9.22
C ARG A 155 14.24 -7.52 -8.25
N GLY A 156 13.76 -8.71 -8.65
CA GLY A 156 12.99 -9.61 -7.78
C GLY A 156 13.73 -9.99 -6.50
N LEU A 157 14.99 -10.43 -6.63
CA LEU A 157 15.85 -10.78 -5.50
C LEU A 157 16.16 -9.57 -4.60
N ASN A 158 16.46 -8.41 -5.18
CA ASN A 158 16.70 -7.19 -4.39
C ASN A 158 15.44 -6.74 -3.63
N ALA A 159 14.26 -6.86 -4.25
CA ALA A 159 13.00 -6.60 -3.56
C ALA A 159 12.70 -7.63 -2.46
N GLU A 160 13.11 -8.88 -2.62
CA GLU A 160 13.03 -9.91 -1.57
C GLU A 160 13.94 -9.61 -0.39
N VAL A 161 15.18 -9.20 -0.65
CA VAL A 161 16.11 -8.76 0.39
C VAL A 161 15.56 -7.52 1.11
N ALA A 162 15.01 -6.56 0.36
CA ALA A 162 14.39 -5.38 0.94
C ALA A 162 13.16 -5.73 1.80
N LEU A 163 12.34 -6.69 1.36
CA LEU A 163 11.20 -7.21 2.11
C LEU A 163 11.68 -7.87 3.41
N GLN A 164 12.62 -8.82 3.33
CA GLN A 164 13.20 -9.51 4.48
C GLN A 164 13.83 -8.54 5.49
N HIS A 165 14.58 -7.53 5.01
CA HIS A 165 15.15 -6.50 5.88
C HIS A 165 14.05 -5.68 6.57
N THR A 166 12.96 -5.38 5.86
CA THR A 166 11.84 -4.62 6.43
C THR A 166 11.04 -5.46 7.43
N GLU A 167 10.88 -6.76 7.18
CA GLU A 167 10.29 -7.74 8.13
C GLU A 167 11.17 -7.89 9.38
N ALA A 168 12.49 -8.01 9.24
CA ALA A 168 13.41 -8.05 10.38
C ALA A 168 13.30 -6.78 11.26
N ASN A 169 13.19 -5.60 10.64
CA ASN A 169 12.96 -4.35 11.38
C ASN A 169 11.61 -4.34 12.10
N TYR A 170 10.58 -4.96 11.50
CA TYR A 170 9.28 -5.12 12.15
C TYR A 170 9.38 -6.02 13.38
N ASP A 171 10.04 -7.18 13.28
CA ASP A 171 10.24 -8.11 14.38
C ASP A 171 10.99 -7.45 15.56
N GLU A 172 12.02 -6.64 15.28
CA GLU A 172 12.74 -5.88 16.31
C GLU A 172 11.85 -4.85 17.03
N VAL A 173 10.95 -4.17 16.30
CA VAL A 173 9.98 -3.24 16.89
C VAL A 173 8.88 -3.97 17.68
N GLU A 174 8.48 -5.16 17.24
CA GLU A 174 7.54 -6.00 17.98
C GLU A 174 8.16 -6.49 19.31
N GLU A 175 9.44 -6.89 19.31
CA GLU A 175 10.20 -7.22 20.51
C GLU A 175 10.28 -6.01 21.47
N TYR A 176 10.55 -4.83 20.92
CA TYR A 176 10.54 -3.58 21.66
C TYR A 176 9.19 -3.31 22.31
N ALA A 177 8.11 -3.30 21.53
CA ALA A 177 6.76 -3.04 21.99
C ALA A 177 6.36 -4.03 23.10
N THR A 178 6.61 -5.32 22.87
CA THR A 178 6.34 -6.39 23.84
C THR A 178 7.10 -6.17 25.15
N THR A 179 8.37 -5.77 25.06
CA THR A 179 9.19 -5.47 26.23
C THR A 179 8.60 -4.29 27.01
N ILE A 180 8.26 -3.18 26.35
CA ILE A 180 7.67 -2.01 27.01
C ILE A 180 6.33 -2.36 27.69
N TYR A 181 5.43 -3.06 27.00
CA TYR A 181 4.15 -3.46 27.57
C TYR A 181 4.30 -4.42 28.76
N ARG A 182 5.26 -5.34 28.71
CA ARG A 182 5.59 -6.24 29.82
C ARG A 182 6.17 -5.48 31.02
N MET A 183 7.05 -4.52 30.77
CA MET A 183 7.71 -3.77 31.83
C MET A 183 6.77 -2.82 32.57
N ARG A 184 5.67 -2.40 31.94
CA ARG A 184 4.67 -1.50 32.54
C ARG A 184 4.16 -1.96 33.91
N PRO A 185 3.53 -3.14 34.05
CA PRO A 185 3.07 -3.61 35.36
C PRO A 185 4.22 -3.93 36.32
N VAL A 186 5.36 -4.41 35.82
CA VAL A 186 6.53 -4.77 36.64
C VAL A 186 7.11 -3.54 37.33
N LEU A 187 7.43 -2.50 36.56
CA LEU A 187 7.95 -1.24 37.08
C LEU A 187 6.96 -0.60 38.05
N LEU A 188 5.66 -0.60 37.71
CA LEU A 188 4.63 -0.06 38.60
C LEU A 188 4.58 -0.81 39.94
N ASN A 189 4.74 -2.13 39.94
CA ASN A 189 4.77 -2.92 41.17
C ASN A 189 6.02 -2.62 42.00
N HIS A 190 7.20 -2.49 41.38
CA HIS A 190 8.42 -2.09 42.09
C HIS A 190 8.29 -0.69 42.69
N LEU A 191 7.76 0.28 41.94
CA LEU A 191 7.55 1.65 42.41
C LEU A 191 6.49 1.77 43.51
N LYS A 192 5.58 0.80 43.67
CA LYS A 192 4.60 0.81 44.77
C LYS A 192 5.19 0.47 46.13
N ALA A 193 6.33 -0.22 46.18
CA ALA A 193 6.97 -0.56 47.44
C ALA A 193 7.50 0.73 48.13
N PRO A 194 7.09 1.01 49.38
CA PRO A 194 7.43 2.27 50.07
C PRO A 194 8.86 2.26 50.62
N LEU A 195 9.51 3.42 50.64
CA LEU A 195 10.85 3.61 51.21
C LEU A 195 10.81 4.27 52.61
N VAL A 196 9.61 4.42 53.18
CA VAL A 196 9.32 5.04 54.49
C VAL A 196 8.16 4.33 55.19
N GLY A 197 7.99 4.58 56.48
CA GLY A 197 6.86 4.13 57.31
C GLY A 197 7.22 2.96 58.23
N ASP A 198 6.28 2.59 59.11
CA ASP A 198 6.53 1.69 60.26
C ASP A 198 7.27 0.39 59.89
N ALA A 199 6.99 -0.20 58.73
CA ALA A 199 7.66 -1.43 58.29
C ALA A 199 9.14 -1.22 57.96
N ILE A 200 9.51 -0.06 57.42
CA ILE A 200 10.89 0.34 57.10
C ILE A 200 11.59 0.92 58.33
N ASP A 201 10.88 1.73 59.11
CA ASP A 201 11.42 2.42 60.29
C ASP A 201 11.85 1.44 61.39
N ASN A 202 11.17 0.28 61.49
CA ASN A 202 11.48 -0.76 62.47
C ASN A 202 12.52 -1.81 61.98
N MET A 203 13.06 -1.70 60.76
CA MET A 203 14.11 -2.61 60.28
C MET A 203 15.45 -2.32 60.95
N ASP A 204 16.14 -3.38 61.40
CA ASP A 204 17.56 -3.27 61.74
C ASP A 204 18.42 -2.94 60.51
N ALA A 205 19.69 -2.60 60.73
CA ALA A 205 20.58 -2.14 59.66
C ALA A 205 20.77 -3.19 58.55
N ALA A 206 20.86 -4.48 58.88
CA ALA A 206 21.10 -5.56 57.92
C ALA A 206 19.84 -5.86 57.08
N ALA A 207 18.66 -5.85 57.71
CA ALA A 207 17.38 -6.00 57.03
C ALA A 207 17.09 -4.83 56.10
N LEU A 208 17.38 -3.59 56.54
CA LEU A 208 17.24 -2.39 55.71
C LEU A 208 18.19 -2.46 54.50
N GLU A 209 19.45 -2.82 54.70
CA GLU A 209 20.43 -2.94 53.62
C GLU A 209 19.97 -3.97 52.57
N THR A 210 19.50 -5.13 53.01
CA THR A 210 18.96 -6.18 52.12
C THR A 210 17.73 -5.68 51.34
N TYR A 211 16.84 -4.93 51.99
CA TYR A 211 15.65 -4.37 51.36
C TYR A 211 16.00 -3.34 50.28
N LEU A 212 16.89 -2.39 50.60
CA LEU A 212 17.33 -1.35 49.67
C LEU A 212 18.11 -1.93 48.49
N ASP A 213 18.98 -2.93 48.72
CA ASP A 213 19.71 -3.63 47.67
C ASP A 213 18.77 -4.37 46.71
N GLY A 214 17.74 -5.04 47.24
CA GLY A 214 16.70 -5.67 46.43
C GLY A 214 15.90 -4.66 45.60
N TYR A 215 15.52 -3.53 46.20
CA TYR A 215 14.82 -2.45 45.50
C TYR A 215 15.68 -1.86 44.38
N GLN A 216 16.96 -1.58 44.69
CA GLN A 216 17.94 -1.07 43.73
C GLN A 216 18.13 -2.06 42.57
N THR A 217 18.35 -3.33 42.87
CA THR A 217 18.54 -4.39 41.86
C THR A 217 17.37 -4.49 40.90
N ASN A 218 16.14 -4.42 41.43
CA ASN A 218 14.93 -4.43 40.61
C ASN A 218 14.85 -3.20 39.69
N LEU A 219 15.09 -1.99 40.21
CA LEU A 219 15.06 -0.76 39.39
C LEU A 219 16.17 -0.72 38.33
N VAL A 220 17.37 -1.22 38.64
CA VAL A 220 18.46 -1.34 37.66
C VAL A 220 18.07 -2.31 36.55
N GLY A 221 17.47 -3.46 36.90
CA GLY A 221 16.96 -4.44 35.95
C GLY A 221 15.89 -3.84 35.03
N ASP A 222 14.98 -3.05 35.57
CA ASP A 222 13.93 -2.37 34.80
C ASP A 222 14.51 -1.33 33.84
N LEU A 223 15.40 -0.47 34.33
CA LEU A 223 16.06 0.57 33.52
C LEU A 223 16.92 -0.01 32.40
N THR A 224 17.60 -1.12 32.67
CA THR A 224 18.44 -1.81 31.68
C THR A 224 17.58 -2.38 30.55
N GLN A 225 16.46 -3.03 30.88
CA GLN A 225 15.53 -3.56 29.88
C GLN A 225 14.90 -2.43 29.05
N ILE A 226 14.45 -1.35 29.69
CA ILE A 226 13.87 -0.19 28.99
C ILE A 226 14.89 0.47 28.05
N THR A 227 16.13 0.68 28.54
CA THR A 227 17.18 1.34 27.76
C THR A 227 17.64 0.46 26.60
N GLY A 228 17.90 -0.83 26.84
CA GLY A 228 18.29 -1.76 25.78
C GLY A 228 17.23 -1.91 24.70
N ALA A 229 15.94 -1.90 25.09
CA ALA A 229 14.83 -1.92 24.15
C ALA A 229 14.78 -0.63 23.31
N PHE A 230 14.98 0.55 23.93
CA PHE A 230 15.04 1.83 23.24
C PHE A 230 16.23 1.93 22.27
N ASP A 231 17.43 1.53 22.68
CA ASP A 231 18.64 1.62 21.86
C ASP A 231 18.52 0.80 20.58
N LYS A 232 17.88 -0.38 20.64
CA LYS A 232 17.55 -1.18 19.44
C LYS A 232 16.75 -0.36 18.43
N VAL A 233 15.67 0.27 18.87
CA VAL A 233 14.77 1.03 17.99
C VAL A 233 15.42 2.31 17.48
N SER A 234 16.19 3.03 18.31
CA SER A 234 16.93 4.22 17.86
C SER A 234 17.89 3.87 16.71
N ASN A 235 18.61 2.74 16.82
CA ASN A 235 19.55 2.29 15.80
C ASN A 235 18.88 1.86 14.48
N LEU A 236 17.64 1.34 14.52
CA LEU A 236 16.87 1.01 13.32
C LEU A 236 16.58 2.25 12.48
N TYR A 237 16.20 3.35 13.14
CA TYR A 237 15.90 4.62 12.50
C TYR A 237 17.14 5.47 12.21
N ASP A 238 18.36 5.03 12.50
CA ASP A 238 19.54 5.71 11.98
C ASP A 238 19.96 5.16 10.60
N LYS A 239 19.48 3.97 10.22
CA LYS A 239 19.93 3.29 8.99
C LYS A 239 19.07 3.58 7.75
N TRP A 240 17.78 3.89 7.89
CA TRP A 240 16.81 4.29 6.82
C TRP A 240 16.95 3.61 5.43
N THR A 241 17.51 2.41 5.34
CA THR A 241 17.81 1.76 4.05
C THR A 241 16.53 1.41 3.28
N THR A 242 15.46 1.00 3.98
CA THR A 242 14.14 0.77 3.37
C THR A 242 13.56 2.04 2.75
N LYS A 243 13.73 3.23 3.38
CA LYS A 243 13.32 4.51 2.77
C LYS A 243 14.10 4.80 1.50
N ALA A 244 15.42 4.61 1.52
CA ALA A 244 16.24 4.81 0.33
C ALA A 244 15.76 3.91 -0.82
N TRP A 245 15.53 2.62 -0.52
CA TRP A 245 14.99 1.67 -1.49
C TRP A 245 13.63 2.08 -2.04
N LEU A 246 12.69 2.51 -1.19
CA LEU A 246 11.35 2.94 -1.60
C LEU A 246 11.38 4.20 -2.50
N LYS A 247 12.34 5.10 -2.27
CA LYS A 247 12.51 6.35 -3.03
C LYS A 247 13.17 6.15 -4.40
N GLU A 248 14.00 5.13 -4.57
CA GLU A 248 14.69 4.87 -5.83
C GLU A 248 13.68 4.59 -6.97
N SER A 249 13.70 5.43 -8.02
CA SER A 249 12.74 5.38 -9.13
C SER A 249 12.65 4.00 -9.80
N LYS A 250 13.77 3.29 -9.92
CA LYS A 250 13.83 1.92 -10.47
C LYS A 250 13.06 0.88 -9.65
N ASN A 251 12.85 1.12 -8.35
CA ASN A 251 12.16 0.20 -7.44
C ASN A 251 10.66 0.52 -7.32
N GLN A 252 10.25 1.75 -7.64
CA GLN A 252 8.86 2.20 -7.57
C GLN A 252 7.93 1.42 -8.53
N GLY A 253 8.48 0.83 -9.59
CA GLY A 253 7.76 -0.08 -10.50
C GLY A 253 7.57 -1.50 -9.96
N HIS A 254 8.32 -1.89 -8.92
CA HIS A 254 8.42 -3.28 -8.49
C HIS A 254 7.13 -3.77 -7.82
N GLU A 255 6.71 -4.98 -8.14
CA GLU A 255 5.51 -5.63 -7.65
C GLU A 255 5.35 -5.54 -6.11
N LYS A 256 6.38 -5.92 -5.35
CA LYS A 256 6.42 -5.90 -3.87
C LYS A 256 6.46 -4.51 -3.21
N TRP A 257 6.59 -3.42 -3.99
CA TRP A 257 6.76 -2.07 -3.44
C TRP A 257 5.64 -1.64 -2.46
N PRO A 258 4.33 -1.88 -2.74
CA PRO A 258 3.26 -1.52 -1.81
C PRO A 258 3.29 -2.30 -0.48
N GLU A 259 3.70 -3.57 -0.54
CA GLU A 259 3.87 -4.43 0.64
C GLU A 259 5.00 -3.87 1.53
N ILE A 260 6.17 -3.61 0.94
CA ILE A 260 7.33 -3.03 1.66
C ILE A 260 6.98 -1.68 2.28
N LEU A 261 6.29 -0.79 1.56
CA LEU A 261 5.81 0.48 2.11
C LEU A 261 4.87 0.25 3.29
N GLY A 262 3.98 -0.73 3.19
CA GLY A 262 3.02 -1.04 4.24
C GLY A 262 3.67 -1.56 5.52
N ILE A 263 4.64 -2.49 5.40
CA ILE A 263 5.42 -2.95 6.56
C ILE A 263 6.18 -1.77 7.16
N PHE A 264 6.86 -0.96 6.33
CA PHE A 264 7.62 0.20 6.83
C PHE A 264 6.75 1.20 7.61
N CYS A 265 5.56 1.55 7.08
CA CYS A 265 4.61 2.41 7.80
C CYS A 265 4.10 1.74 9.09
N ARG A 266 3.89 0.42 9.08
CA ARG A 266 3.41 -0.34 10.24
C ARG A 266 4.45 -0.36 11.35
N THR A 267 5.70 -0.71 11.02
CA THR A 267 6.85 -0.68 11.91
C THR A 267 6.97 0.70 12.57
N TYR A 268 6.84 1.78 11.80
CA TYR A 268 6.87 3.13 12.35
C TYR A 268 5.68 3.42 13.29
N ALA A 269 4.46 3.10 12.89
CA ALA A 269 3.28 3.31 13.72
C ALA A 269 3.34 2.52 15.05
N ASP A 270 3.76 1.26 15.01
CA ASP A 270 3.87 0.40 16.19
C ASP A 270 5.00 0.89 17.11
N SER A 271 6.11 1.38 16.56
CA SER A 271 7.17 2.01 17.35
C SER A 271 6.66 3.27 18.06
N MET A 272 5.91 4.14 17.39
CA MET A 272 5.29 5.33 17.99
C MET A 272 4.33 4.96 19.13
N ALA A 273 3.52 3.91 18.94
CA ALA A 273 2.61 3.42 19.97
C ALA A 273 3.36 2.89 21.20
N ALA A 274 4.43 2.10 20.98
CA ALA A 274 5.29 1.62 22.06
C ALA A 274 5.99 2.76 22.81
N ASN A 275 6.45 3.81 22.13
CA ASN A 275 7.02 4.99 22.79
C ASN A 275 5.98 5.79 23.58
N ALA A 276 4.75 5.90 23.08
CA ALA A 276 3.67 6.51 23.84
C ALA A 276 3.37 5.68 25.11
N ALA A 277 3.41 4.35 25.00
CA ALA A 277 3.29 3.46 26.16
C ALA A 277 4.47 3.64 27.14
N LEU A 278 5.68 3.87 26.63
CA LEU A 278 6.88 4.16 27.42
C LEU A 278 6.70 5.40 28.31
N ALA A 279 6.21 6.50 27.74
CA ALA A 279 5.89 7.73 28.47
C ALA A 279 4.85 7.50 29.57
N SER A 280 4.00 6.48 29.41
CA SER A 280 2.96 6.09 30.37
C SER A 280 3.37 5.01 31.38
N LEU A 281 4.63 4.51 31.32
CA LEU A 281 5.10 3.44 32.22
C LEU A 281 5.19 3.89 33.66
N ALA A 282 5.61 5.12 33.89
CA ALA A 282 5.85 5.62 35.22
C ALA A 282 4.75 6.60 35.62
N HIS A 283 4.01 6.26 36.67
CA HIS A 283 3.07 7.17 37.27
C HIS A 283 3.88 8.33 37.86
N MET A 284 3.88 9.51 37.20
CA MET A 284 4.79 10.61 37.55
C MET A 284 4.71 11.02 39.01
N GLN A 285 3.49 10.98 39.59
CA GLN A 285 3.29 11.21 41.01
C GLN A 285 4.00 10.17 41.89
N LEU A 286 3.99 8.90 41.50
CA LEU A 286 4.65 7.83 42.24
C LEU A 286 6.18 7.94 42.15
N LEU A 287 6.70 8.35 40.98
CA LEU A 287 8.12 8.70 40.86
C LEU A 287 8.50 9.88 41.75
N ASP A 288 7.68 10.92 41.82
CA ASP A 288 7.91 12.07 42.68
C ASP A 288 7.88 11.70 44.17
N GLU A 289 6.96 10.80 44.54
CA GLU A 289 6.89 10.24 45.89
C GLU A 289 8.16 9.44 46.22
N ARG A 290 8.58 8.49 45.36
CA ARG A 290 9.80 7.71 45.59
C ARG A 290 11.07 8.54 45.57
N MET A 291 11.15 9.55 44.71
CA MET A 291 12.24 10.50 44.70
C MET A 291 12.31 11.28 46.01
N ARG A 292 11.18 11.75 46.55
CA ARG A 292 11.14 12.43 47.85
C ARG A 292 11.59 11.50 48.98
N GLU A 293 11.09 10.28 48.99
CA GLU A 293 11.40 9.29 50.03
C GLU A 293 12.83 8.74 49.96
N ALA A 294 13.48 8.75 48.80
CA ALA A 294 14.88 8.37 48.66
C ALA A 294 15.85 9.54 48.91
N SER A 295 15.35 10.76 49.12
CA SER A 295 16.17 11.97 49.28
C SER A 295 16.66 12.17 50.72
N VAL A 296 17.48 13.21 50.92
CA VAL A 296 17.93 13.70 52.23
C VAL A 296 16.80 14.03 53.22
N LEU A 297 15.56 14.12 52.75
CA LEU A 297 14.37 14.31 53.59
C LEU A 297 13.97 13.05 54.36
N ASN A 298 14.47 11.88 53.96
CA ASN A 298 14.28 10.64 54.70
C ASN A 298 15.16 10.65 55.96
N THR A 299 14.57 10.36 57.11
CA THR A 299 15.25 10.34 58.41
C THR A 299 16.39 9.31 58.47
N ARG A 300 16.31 8.23 57.68
CA ARG A 300 17.31 7.16 57.59
C ARG A 300 18.29 7.33 56.42
N TYR A 301 18.23 8.46 55.68
CA TYR A 301 19.10 8.69 54.52
C TYR A 301 20.59 8.58 54.85
N LYS A 302 21.02 9.09 56.02
CA LYS A 302 22.43 9.05 56.45
C LYS A 302 22.88 7.67 56.95
N ASP A 303 21.95 6.76 57.18
CA ASP A 303 22.24 5.44 57.74
C ASP A 303 22.69 4.46 56.65
N ASN A 304 22.35 4.70 55.39
CA ASN A 304 22.65 3.79 54.28
C ASN A 304 22.72 4.51 52.92
N ASN A 305 23.80 4.29 52.16
CA ASN A 305 24.01 4.87 50.82
C ASN A 305 23.01 4.35 49.76
N GLY A 306 22.28 3.27 50.04
CA GLY A 306 21.25 2.72 49.15
C GLY A 306 20.15 3.72 48.80
N PHE A 307 19.81 4.65 49.71
CA PHE A 307 18.87 5.73 49.40
C PHE A 307 19.40 6.68 48.32
N GLU A 308 20.68 7.06 48.36
CA GLU A 308 21.30 7.89 47.33
C GLU A 308 21.31 7.19 45.96
N ASN A 309 21.63 5.89 45.94
CA ASN A 309 21.61 5.09 44.71
C ASN A 309 20.19 5.02 44.12
N ILE A 310 19.18 4.73 44.95
CA ILE A 310 17.77 4.66 44.52
C ILE A 310 17.32 6.04 44.01
N HIS A 311 17.68 7.11 44.70
CA HIS A 311 17.37 8.48 44.28
C HIS A 311 17.92 8.78 42.87
N GLY A 312 19.18 8.39 42.60
CA GLY A 312 19.79 8.50 41.28
C GLY A 312 19.05 7.70 40.19
N LEU A 313 18.62 6.48 40.50
CA LEU A 313 17.87 5.62 39.55
C LEU A 313 16.48 6.18 39.24
N VAL A 314 15.75 6.65 40.25
CA VAL A 314 14.42 7.25 40.06
C VAL A 314 14.52 8.54 39.25
N ILE A 315 15.54 9.37 39.46
CA ILE A 315 15.81 10.54 38.62
C ILE A 315 16.08 10.13 37.18
N ASN A 316 16.91 9.12 36.94
CA ASN A 316 17.22 8.64 35.59
C ASN A 316 15.96 8.14 34.87
N LEU A 317 15.14 7.34 35.56
CA LEU A 317 13.87 6.85 35.04
C LEU A 317 12.91 7.99 34.69
N LYS A 318 12.79 8.97 35.57
CA LYS A 318 11.96 10.17 35.33
C LYS A 318 12.48 10.98 34.14
N ALA A 319 13.79 11.21 34.06
CA ALA A 319 14.42 11.92 32.95
C ALA A 319 14.18 11.19 31.62
N LYS A 320 14.31 9.86 31.58
CA LYS A 320 14.02 9.03 30.41
C LYS A 320 12.53 9.10 30.02
N ALA A 321 11.62 8.96 30.98
CA ALA A 321 10.18 9.06 30.70
C ALA A 321 9.78 10.43 30.11
N HIS A 322 10.49 11.51 30.49
CA HIS A 322 10.30 12.84 29.91
C HIS A 322 11.00 13.06 28.57
N ALA A 323 12.26 12.62 28.42
CA ALA A 323 13.07 12.93 27.25
C ALA A 323 12.73 12.07 26.03
N LEU A 324 12.27 10.83 26.24
CA LEU A 324 12.06 9.88 25.15
C LEU A 324 10.97 10.30 24.16
N PRO A 325 9.84 10.91 24.57
CA PRO A 325 8.89 11.52 23.63
C PRO A 325 9.51 12.61 22.75
N ASP A 326 10.38 13.45 23.31
CA ASP A 326 11.00 14.57 22.60
C ASP A 326 12.07 14.12 21.59
N LEU A 327 12.80 13.04 21.91
CA LEU A 327 13.77 12.40 21.02
C LEU A 327 13.14 11.85 19.73
N TRP A 328 11.82 11.62 19.73
CA TRP A 328 11.08 11.16 18.55
C TRP A 328 10.61 12.27 17.63
N ASN A 329 10.71 13.55 18.03
CA ASN A 329 10.24 14.66 17.19
C ASN A 329 11.03 14.76 15.89
N ASP A 330 12.33 14.51 15.90
CA ASP A 330 13.14 14.55 14.68
C ASP A 330 12.86 13.33 13.78
N GLY A 331 12.63 12.15 14.37
CA GLY A 331 12.13 10.99 13.63
C GLY A 331 10.76 11.26 12.99
N ASN A 332 9.83 11.87 13.74
CA ASN A 332 8.48 12.19 13.29
C ASN A 332 8.52 13.15 12.09
N LYS A 333 9.37 14.18 12.14
CA LYS A 333 9.60 15.11 11.01
C LYS A 333 10.13 14.36 9.79
N GLN A 334 11.18 13.56 9.96
CA GLN A 334 11.78 12.81 8.85
C GLN A 334 10.81 11.80 8.21
N MET A 335 9.92 11.21 9.02
CA MET A 335 8.89 10.29 8.54
C MET A 335 7.79 11.05 7.80
N LEU A 336 7.36 12.19 8.33
CA LEU A 336 6.38 13.06 7.66
C LEU A 336 6.89 13.58 6.31
N ASP A 337 8.17 13.97 6.25
CA ASP A 337 8.83 14.36 5.00
C ASP A 337 8.86 13.20 4.01
N PHE A 338 9.20 12.00 4.48
CA PHE A 338 9.17 10.79 3.65
C PHE A 338 7.77 10.49 3.10
N LEU A 339 6.74 10.51 3.96
CA LEU A 339 5.36 10.27 3.55
C LEU A 339 4.94 11.31 2.50
N SER A 340 5.25 12.58 2.72
CA SER A 340 4.95 13.66 1.78
C SER A 340 5.61 13.44 0.41
N GLU A 341 6.87 13.00 0.39
CA GLU A 341 7.63 12.73 -0.83
C GLU A 341 7.15 11.49 -1.59
N ILE A 342 6.75 10.43 -0.87
CA ILE A 342 6.36 9.15 -1.48
C ILE A 342 4.88 9.07 -1.88
N LYS A 343 4.04 9.96 -1.32
CA LYS A 343 2.59 10.02 -1.58
C LYS A 343 2.23 10.01 -3.08
N PRO A 344 2.90 10.76 -3.97
CA PRO A 344 2.60 10.72 -5.41
C PRO A 344 2.83 9.33 -6.01
N VAL A 345 3.88 8.62 -5.59
CA VAL A 345 4.18 7.26 -6.06
C VAL A 345 3.14 6.28 -5.55
N ALA A 346 2.81 6.34 -4.25
CA ALA A 346 1.79 5.49 -3.63
C ALA A 346 0.43 5.61 -4.33
N ARG A 347 0.03 6.84 -4.69
CA ARG A 347 -1.16 7.13 -5.49
C ARG A 347 -1.15 6.46 -6.86
N HIS A 348 0.00 6.12 -7.44
CA HIS A 348 0.06 5.46 -8.74
C HIS A 348 0.06 3.92 -8.68
N ARG A 349 0.17 3.30 -7.50
CA ARG A 349 0.41 1.86 -7.33
C ARG A 349 -0.83 0.99 -7.01
N GLY A 350 -2.01 1.59 -6.93
CA GLY A 350 -3.26 0.87 -6.69
C GLY A 350 -3.62 -0.15 -7.79
N LEU A 351 -4.72 -0.88 -7.59
CA LEU A 351 -5.32 -1.71 -8.63
C LEU A 351 -6.20 -0.85 -9.53
N TYR A 352 -5.89 -0.85 -10.82
CA TYR A 352 -6.71 -0.21 -11.85
C TYR A 352 -7.44 -1.30 -12.62
N VAL A 353 -8.75 -1.15 -12.77
CA VAL A 353 -9.57 -2.08 -13.54
C VAL A 353 -10.41 -1.27 -14.51
N PHE A 354 -10.53 -1.75 -15.75
CA PHE A 354 -11.48 -1.19 -16.70
C PHE A 354 -12.19 -2.27 -17.50
N LEU A 355 -13.43 -1.97 -17.91
CA LEU A 355 -14.19 -2.74 -18.88
C LEU A 355 -13.99 -2.11 -20.26
N GLY A 356 -13.44 -2.86 -21.21
CA GLY A 356 -13.13 -2.39 -22.55
C GLY A 356 -14.37 -2.22 -23.45
N PHE A 357 -14.23 -1.49 -24.55
CA PHE A 357 -15.25 -1.43 -25.61
C PHE A 357 -15.46 -2.78 -26.32
N ASP A 358 -14.46 -3.64 -26.26
CA ASP A 358 -14.56 -5.05 -26.65
C ASP A 358 -15.27 -5.91 -25.59
N GLN A 359 -15.83 -5.28 -24.55
CA GLN A 359 -16.60 -5.89 -23.48
C GLN A 359 -15.82 -6.93 -22.65
N ASN A 360 -14.49 -6.82 -22.62
CA ASN A 360 -13.62 -7.61 -21.77
C ASN A 360 -13.10 -6.80 -20.57
N LEU A 361 -12.77 -7.48 -19.48
CA LEU A 361 -12.22 -6.86 -18.28
C LEU A 361 -10.69 -6.87 -18.28
N TYR A 362 -10.09 -5.75 -17.88
CA TYR A 362 -8.65 -5.55 -17.86
C TYR A 362 -8.21 -4.98 -16.52
N GLY A 363 -7.04 -5.41 -16.05
CA GLY A 363 -6.41 -4.93 -14.82
C GLY A 363 -4.96 -4.52 -15.04
N ALA A 364 -4.48 -3.55 -14.26
CA ALA A 364 -3.08 -3.16 -14.19
C ALA A 364 -2.73 -2.63 -12.80
N THR A 365 -1.43 -2.62 -12.49
CA THR A 365 -0.87 -2.01 -11.28
C THR A 365 0.37 -1.20 -11.63
N GLY A 366 0.51 -0.03 -11.00
CA GLY A 366 1.70 0.80 -11.13
C GLY A 366 1.85 1.54 -12.45
N ARG A 367 2.67 2.60 -12.38
CA ARG A 367 2.82 3.58 -13.45
C ARG A 367 3.37 3.01 -14.76
N SER A 368 4.36 2.11 -14.68
CA SER A 368 5.02 1.54 -15.86
C SER A 368 4.06 0.73 -16.73
N SER A 369 3.23 -0.13 -16.14
CA SER A 369 2.24 -0.91 -16.87
C SER A 369 1.17 -0.02 -17.49
N LEU A 370 0.75 1.02 -16.78
CA LEU A 370 -0.25 1.98 -17.26
C LEU A 370 0.27 2.84 -18.43
N GLU A 371 1.48 3.39 -18.34
CA GLU A 371 2.06 4.20 -19.42
C GLU A 371 2.41 3.37 -20.66
N ALA A 372 2.78 2.11 -20.48
CA ALA A 372 3.02 1.16 -21.57
C ALA A 372 1.73 0.61 -22.21
N ALA A 373 0.56 0.92 -21.64
CA ALA A 373 -0.72 0.28 -21.98
C ALA A 373 -0.67 -1.27 -21.89
N ASP A 374 0.12 -1.79 -20.96
CA ASP A 374 0.29 -3.21 -20.68
C ASP A 374 -0.76 -3.69 -19.69
N TRP A 375 -1.97 -3.89 -20.20
CA TRP A 375 -3.14 -4.29 -19.42
C TRP A 375 -3.33 -5.81 -19.43
N THR A 376 -3.42 -6.40 -18.26
CA THR A 376 -3.70 -7.83 -18.12
C THR A 376 -5.19 -8.09 -18.30
N LYS A 377 -5.56 -8.89 -19.30
CA LYS A 377 -6.94 -9.35 -19.47
C LYS A 377 -7.30 -10.25 -18.28
N LEU A 378 -8.35 -9.88 -17.55
CA LEU A 378 -8.85 -10.65 -16.43
C LEU A 378 -9.80 -11.73 -16.94
N GLN A 379 -9.71 -12.93 -16.37
CA GLN A 379 -10.66 -14.00 -16.65
C GLN A 379 -12.01 -13.63 -16.02
N SER A 380 -13.02 -13.42 -16.86
CA SER A 380 -14.40 -13.09 -16.44
C SER A 380 -15.37 -13.52 -17.53
N GLY A 381 -16.40 -14.27 -17.17
CA GLY A 381 -17.49 -14.68 -18.06
C GLY A 381 -17.13 -15.18 -19.45
N TYR A 382 -18.10 -15.05 -20.34
CA TYR A 382 -17.89 -15.27 -21.77
C TYR A 382 -17.31 -14.02 -22.41
N GLU A 383 -16.28 -14.19 -23.24
CA GLU A 383 -15.60 -13.09 -23.91
C GLU A 383 -16.57 -12.20 -24.69
N GLY A 384 -16.36 -10.88 -24.58
CA GLY A 384 -17.13 -9.90 -25.34
C GLY A 384 -18.58 -9.72 -24.89
N ARG A 385 -18.86 -9.91 -23.59
CA ARG A 385 -20.22 -9.76 -23.02
C ARG A 385 -20.31 -8.90 -21.77
N GLY A 386 -19.20 -8.35 -21.29
CA GLY A 386 -19.19 -7.48 -20.13
C GLY A 386 -20.00 -6.20 -20.32
N ARG A 387 -20.84 -5.89 -19.32
CA ARG A 387 -21.69 -4.69 -19.29
C ARG A 387 -21.28 -3.71 -18.20
N ARG A 388 -21.09 -4.23 -16.99
CA ARG A 388 -20.69 -3.48 -15.78
C ARG A 388 -19.90 -4.37 -14.84
N PHE A 389 -19.13 -3.74 -13.97
CA PHE A 389 -18.40 -4.44 -12.91
C PHE A 389 -18.29 -3.58 -11.65
N ALA A 390 -17.96 -4.23 -10.54
CA ALA A 390 -17.50 -3.58 -9.32
C ALA A 390 -16.37 -4.38 -8.68
N VAL A 391 -15.37 -3.67 -8.17
CA VAL A 391 -14.28 -4.22 -7.37
C VAL A 391 -14.38 -3.65 -5.97
N THR A 392 -14.36 -4.49 -4.94
CA THR A 392 -14.42 -3.99 -3.55
C THR A 392 -13.49 -4.74 -2.63
N ALA A 393 -12.95 -4.04 -1.63
CA ALA A 393 -12.17 -4.71 -0.59
C ALA A 393 -13.12 -5.39 0.40
N PRO A 394 -13.07 -6.73 0.55
CA PRO A 394 -13.80 -7.42 1.60
C PRO A 394 -13.25 -7.00 2.98
N LYS A 395 -14.07 -7.09 4.02
CA LYS A 395 -13.69 -6.61 5.37
C LYS A 395 -12.40 -7.25 5.87
N GLY A 396 -12.22 -8.55 5.65
CA GLY A 396 -11.01 -9.29 6.02
C GLY A 396 -9.73 -8.89 5.26
N SER A 397 -9.86 -8.22 4.11
CA SER A 397 -8.70 -7.69 3.37
C SER A 397 -8.39 -6.22 3.69
N LEU A 398 -9.22 -5.54 4.48
CA LEU A 398 -8.92 -4.18 4.93
C LEU A 398 -7.69 -4.21 5.85
N GLY A 399 -6.61 -3.53 5.46
CA GLY A 399 -5.35 -3.52 6.18
C GLY A 399 -4.40 -4.69 5.87
N SER A 400 -4.84 -5.69 5.08
CA SER A 400 -3.95 -6.74 4.59
C SER A 400 -2.94 -6.15 3.60
N LEU A 401 -1.66 -6.46 3.78
CA LEU A 401 -0.60 -6.04 2.84
C LEU A 401 -0.66 -6.78 1.50
N LYS A 402 -1.33 -7.94 1.45
CA LYS A 402 -1.60 -8.73 0.25
C LYS A 402 -3.12 -8.81 0.04
N PRO A 403 -3.76 -7.70 -0.41
CA PRO A 403 -5.21 -7.63 -0.46
C PRO A 403 -5.73 -8.54 -1.58
N THR A 404 -6.85 -9.18 -1.30
CA THR A 404 -7.69 -9.79 -2.34
C THR A 404 -8.98 -9.00 -2.39
N TYR A 405 -9.41 -8.59 -3.57
CA TYR A 405 -10.63 -7.83 -3.77
C TYR A 405 -11.72 -8.73 -4.34
N ASP A 406 -12.96 -8.52 -3.90
CA ASP A 406 -14.13 -9.11 -4.53
C ASP A 406 -14.33 -8.43 -5.89
N LEU A 407 -14.58 -9.24 -6.93
CA LEU A 407 -14.87 -8.81 -8.29
C LEU A 407 -16.27 -9.27 -8.65
N PHE A 408 -17.16 -8.32 -8.90
CA PHE A 408 -18.51 -8.55 -9.39
C PHE A 408 -18.61 -8.15 -10.85
N PHE A 409 -19.22 -9.00 -11.68
CA PHE A 409 -19.25 -8.80 -13.12
C PHE A 409 -20.64 -9.09 -13.70
N CYS A 410 -21.23 -8.09 -14.36
CA CYS A 410 -22.52 -8.20 -15.04
C CYS A 410 -22.28 -8.38 -16.54
N GLN A 411 -22.92 -9.40 -17.13
CA GLN A 411 -22.86 -9.71 -18.56
C GLN A 411 -24.20 -9.44 -19.25
N GLN A 412 -24.18 -9.32 -20.57
CA GLN A 412 -25.38 -9.25 -21.41
C GLN A 412 -25.29 -10.24 -22.58
N TRP A 413 -26.35 -10.99 -22.83
CA TRP A 413 -26.41 -11.95 -23.94
C TRP A 413 -26.80 -11.25 -25.25
N LEU A 414 -26.01 -11.42 -26.32
CA LEU A 414 -26.24 -10.76 -27.62
C LEU A 414 -27.66 -10.96 -28.19
N ALA A 415 -28.30 -12.10 -27.91
CA ALA A 415 -29.61 -12.47 -28.45
C ALA A 415 -30.80 -12.18 -27.49
N SER A 416 -30.56 -11.60 -26.31
CA SER A 416 -31.65 -11.31 -25.36
C SER A 416 -31.32 -10.15 -24.43
N TYR A 417 -32.34 -9.51 -23.83
CA TYR A 417 -32.12 -8.56 -22.73
C TYR A 417 -31.64 -9.24 -21.42
N ASN A 418 -31.44 -10.56 -21.42
CA ASN A 418 -30.95 -11.29 -20.26
C ASN A 418 -29.44 -11.09 -20.09
N GLY A 419 -28.99 -11.26 -18.86
CA GLY A 419 -27.62 -11.07 -18.46
C GLY A 419 -27.28 -12.01 -17.32
N ASP A 420 -26.01 -12.37 -17.25
CA ASP A 420 -25.45 -13.19 -16.19
C ASP A 420 -24.79 -12.29 -15.15
N PHE A 421 -24.77 -12.76 -13.90
CA PHE A 421 -24.07 -12.11 -12.82
C PHE A 421 -23.02 -13.06 -12.28
N GLU A 422 -21.79 -12.61 -12.17
CA GLU A 422 -20.67 -13.40 -11.66
C GLU A 422 -20.01 -12.70 -10.47
N HIS A 423 -19.46 -13.53 -9.59
CA HIS A 423 -18.59 -13.10 -8.52
C HIS A 423 -17.32 -13.95 -8.51
N GLY A 424 -16.19 -13.30 -8.30
CA GLY A 424 -14.92 -13.95 -8.02
C GLY A 424 -13.98 -12.98 -7.32
N ARG A 425 -12.68 -13.20 -7.45
CA ARG A 425 -11.66 -12.43 -6.73
C ARG A 425 -10.61 -11.90 -7.68
N VAL A 426 -9.96 -10.81 -7.29
CA VAL A 426 -8.82 -10.23 -8.00
C VAL A 426 -7.70 -9.82 -7.04
N THR A 427 -6.46 -10.15 -7.39
CA THR A 427 -5.26 -9.66 -6.68
C THR A 427 -4.58 -8.57 -7.49
N PRO A 428 -3.95 -7.57 -6.85
CA PRO A 428 -3.21 -6.53 -7.56
C PRO A 428 -1.79 -6.94 -7.96
N SER A 429 -1.30 -8.07 -7.44
CA SER A 429 0.11 -8.45 -7.44
C SER A 429 0.24 -9.98 -7.26
N PRO A 430 0.43 -10.75 -8.34
CA PRO A 430 0.28 -10.32 -9.73
C PRO A 430 -1.19 -9.98 -10.01
N VAL A 431 -1.42 -9.16 -11.03
CA VAL A 431 -2.79 -8.82 -11.46
C VAL A 431 -3.43 -10.05 -12.08
N LYS A 432 -4.38 -10.66 -11.37
CA LYS A 432 -5.13 -11.83 -11.86
C LYS A 432 -6.48 -11.95 -11.17
N SER A 433 -7.46 -12.47 -11.91
CA SER A 433 -8.73 -12.92 -11.33
C SER A 433 -8.76 -14.43 -11.12
N PHE A 434 -9.57 -14.89 -10.17
CA PHE A 434 -9.74 -16.31 -9.84
C PHE A 434 -11.08 -16.53 -9.11
N ASP A 435 -11.46 -17.79 -8.89
CA ASP A 435 -12.70 -18.21 -8.22
C ASP A 435 -14.00 -17.63 -8.83
N MET A 436 -13.97 -17.27 -10.12
CA MET A 436 -15.14 -16.73 -10.82
C MET A 436 -16.26 -17.77 -10.88
N THR A 437 -17.41 -17.42 -10.31
CA THR A 437 -18.59 -18.28 -10.25
C THR A 437 -19.82 -17.51 -10.70
N MET A 438 -20.66 -18.21 -11.46
CA MET A 438 -21.97 -17.74 -11.86
C MET A 438 -22.91 -17.67 -10.66
N MET A 439 -23.42 -16.47 -10.39
CA MET A 439 -24.35 -16.19 -9.33
C MET A 439 -25.77 -16.33 -9.89
N ASN A 440 -26.49 -17.36 -9.48
CA ASN A 440 -27.88 -17.56 -9.92
C ASN A 440 -28.76 -16.42 -9.41
N GLY A 441 -29.28 -15.62 -10.33
CA GLY A 441 -30.17 -14.51 -10.05
C GLY A 441 -30.88 -14.05 -11.33
N GLU A 442 -31.83 -13.14 -11.17
CA GLU A 442 -32.74 -12.62 -12.20
C GLU A 442 -32.10 -12.24 -13.54
N LYS A 443 -32.95 -12.11 -14.56
CA LYS A 443 -32.54 -11.67 -15.89
C LYS A 443 -32.41 -10.14 -15.92
N ALA A 444 -31.45 -9.62 -16.70
CA ALA A 444 -31.31 -8.20 -17.09
C ALA A 444 -30.65 -7.25 -16.07
N TRP A 445 -29.50 -7.64 -15.50
CA TRP A 445 -28.66 -6.77 -14.68
C TRP A 445 -28.14 -5.55 -15.46
N SER A 446 -28.27 -4.35 -14.89
CA SER A 446 -27.81 -3.10 -15.49
C SER A 446 -26.57 -2.50 -14.83
N ASP A 447 -26.34 -2.74 -13.54
CA ASP A 447 -25.15 -2.33 -12.77
C ASP A 447 -25.03 -3.14 -11.46
N VAL A 448 -23.85 -3.08 -10.84
CA VAL A 448 -23.56 -3.70 -9.54
C VAL A 448 -22.67 -2.81 -8.68
N TRP A 449 -22.85 -2.87 -7.38
CA TRP A 449 -21.96 -2.35 -6.37
C TRP A 449 -21.98 -3.20 -5.11
N SER A 450 -20.95 -3.14 -4.29
CA SER A 450 -20.90 -3.91 -3.04
C SER A 450 -20.36 -3.08 -1.89
N LEU A 451 -20.74 -3.49 -0.68
CA LEU A 451 -20.18 -3.00 0.57
C LEU A 451 -19.75 -4.18 1.43
N PRO A 452 -18.57 -4.12 2.07
CA PRO A 452 -18.17 -5.15 3.01
C PRO A 452 -19.15 -5.20 4.19
N LYS A 453 -19.55 -6.41 4.62
CA LYS A 453 -20.32 -6.68 5.84
C LYS A 453 -19.39 -7.31 6.89
N ASP A 454 -19.86 -7.40 8.14
CA ASP A 454 -19.14 -8.13 9.19
C ASP A 454 -18.86 -9.59 8.80
N GLY A 455 -17.68 -10.10 9.17
CA GLY A 455 -17.25 -11.46 8.83
C GLY A 455 -16.88 -11.63 7.35
N GLU A 456 -17.14 -12.83 6.80
CA GLU A 456 -16.90 -13.23 5.41
C GLU A 456 -18.13 -12.97 4.53
N THR A 457 -18.78 -11.82 4.70
CA THR A 457 -19.98 -11.48 3.93
C THR A 457 -19.90 -10.09 3.33
N SER A 458 -20.63 -9.87 2.23
CA SER A 458 -20.74 -8.56 1.58
C SER A 458 -22.19 -8.27 1.21
N TRP A 459 -22.60 -7.02 1.36
CA TRP A 459 -23.84 -6.52 0.77
C TRP A 459 -23.60 -6.23 -0.70
N VAL A 460 -24.48 -6.73 -1.57
CA VAL A 460 -24.36 -6.55 -3.02
C VAL A 460 -25.64 -5.89 -3.52
N TYR A 461 -25.48 -4.73 -4.15
CA TYR A 461 -26.53 -3.93 -4.73
C TYR A 461 -26.48 -4.11 -6.23
N THR A 462 -27.56 -4.59 -6.81
CA THR A 462 -27.67 -4.76 -8.26
C THR A 462 -28.84 -3.95 -8.76
N THR A 463 -28.77 -3.50 -10.01
CA THR A 463 -29.89 -2.80 -10.64
C THR A 463 -30.45 -3.60 -11.80
N THR A 464 -31.74 -3.44 -12.03
CA THR A 464 -32.43 -3.93 -13.23
C THR A 464 -33.30 -2.82 -13.79
N ASN A 465 -33.45 -2.80 -15.11
CA ASN A 465 -34.34 -1.87 -15.81
C ASN A 465 -35.38 -2.66 -16.57
N ASP A 466 -36.59 -2.10 -16.70
CA ASP A 466 -37.56 -2.62 -17.66
C ASP A 466 -37.01 -2.51 -19.11
N PRO A 467 -37.54 -3.27 -20.07
CA PRO A 467 -37.04 -3.24 -21.45
C PRO A 467 -37.11 -1.86 -22.12
N ALA A 468 -38.05 -1.01 -21.69
CA ALA A 468 -38.18 0.37 -22.17
C ALA A 468 -37.27 1.35 -21.40
N GLU A 469 -36.61 0.89 -20.34
CA GLU A 469 -35.77 1.67 -19.41
C GLU A 469 -36.47 2.90 -18.82
N THR A 470 -37.79 2.82 -18.70
CA THR A 470 -38.64 3.86 -18.11
C THR A 470 -38.72 3.74 -16.58
N ILE A 471 -38.47 2.56 -16.03
CA ILE A 471 -38.49 2.26 -14.60
C ILE A 471 -37.31 1.35 -14.28
N GLY A 472 -36.53 1.72 -13.26
CA GLY A 472 -35.48 0.87 -12.71
C GLY A 472 -35.80 0.37 -11.31
N SER A 473 -35.07 -0.64 -10.87
CA SER A 473 -35.11 -1.10 -9.49
C SER A 473 -33.72 -1.40 -8.96
N ILE A 474 -33.54 -1.25 -7.64
CA ILE A 474 -32.30 -1.59 -6.95
C ILE A 474 -32.62 -2.75 -6.03
N LYS A 475 -31.84 -3.82 -6.07
CA LYS A 475 -32.08 -5.03 -5.29
C LYS A 475 -30.85 -5.36 -4.45
N LEU A 476 -31.09 -5.70 -3.19
CA LEU A 476 -30.07 -6.12 -2.24
C LEU A 476 -29.88 -7.64 -2.28
N PHE A 477 -28.63 -8.05 -2.20
CA PHE A 477 -28.17 -9.41 -2.00
C PHE A 477 -27.16 -9.47 -0.86
N GLU A 478 -27.07 -10.63 -0.23
CA GLU A 478 -26.01 -10.98 0.72
C GLU A 478 -25.12 -12.03 0.07
N LEU A 479 -23.84 -11.71 -0.10
CA LEU A 479 -22.82 -12.66 -0.50
C LEU A 479 -22.29 -13.40 0.73
N ASP A 480 -22.37 -14.73 0.70
CA ASP A 480 -21.59 -15.64 1.54
C ASP A 480 -20.27 -15.92 0.82
N GLN A 481 -19.18 -15.28 1.24
CA GLN A 481 -17.89 -15.38 0.54
C GLN A 481 -17.25 -16.76 0.67
N ALA A 482 -17.56 -17.51 1.74
CA ALA A 482 -17.04 -18.85 1.95
C ALA A 482 -17.61 -19.83 0.93
N LYS A 483 -18.90 -19.66 0.58
CA LYS A 483 -19.61 -20.53 -0.37
C LYS A 483 -19.66 -19.98 -1.78
N ASN A 484 -19.31 -18.71 -1.95
CA ASN A 484 -19.50 -17.98 -3.21
C ASN A 484 -20.98 -18.01 -3.68
N GLU A 485 -21.90 -17.77 -2.73
CA GLU A 485 -23.35 -17.82 -2.97
C GLU A 485 -23.99 -16.49 -2.59
N VAL A 486 -24.94 -16.00 -3.40
CA VAL A 486 -25.77 -14.84 -3.04
C VAL A 486 -27.15 -15.28 -2.56
N LYS A 487 -27.62 -14.63 -1.49
CA LYS A 487 -28.99 -14.73 -1.01
C LYS A 487 -29.70 -13.41 -1.25
N ILE A 488 -30.94 -13.47 -1.72
CA ILE A 488 -31.76 -12.28 -1.93
C ILE A 488 -32.03 -11.64 -0.55
N GLY A 489 -31.75 -10.35 -0.42
CA GLY A 489 -32.10 -9.54 0.73
C GLY A 489 -33.54 -9.01 0.65
N ASN A 490 -34.09 -8.60 1.80
CA ASN A 490 -35.45 -8.06 1.90
C ASN A 490 -35.52 -6.55 1.59
N TRP A 491 -34.83 -6.10 0.54
CA TRP A 491 -34.85 -4.69 0.11
C TRP A 491 -34.79 -4.59 -1.40
N TRP A 492 -35.83 -3.98 -1.99
CA TRP A 492 -36.00 -3.87 -3.44
C TRP A 492 -36.85 -2.65 -3.84
N PRO A 493 -36.37 -1.42 -3.64
CA PRO A 493 -37.11 -0.25 -4.08
C PRO A 493 -37.15 -0.14 -5.61
N GLN A 494 -38.30 0.31 -6.11
CA GLN A 494 -38.43 0.84 -7.45
C GLN A 494 -38.01 2.31 -7.49
N THR A 495 -37.52 2.73 -8.64
CA THR A 495 -37.11 4.11 -8.92
C THR A 495 -38.02 4.72 -9.99
N ARG A 496 -38.12 6.04 -10.04
CA ARG A 496 -39.01 6.75 -10.98
C ARG A 496 -38.54 6.75 -12.45
N ALA A 497 -37.32 6.27 -12.71
CA ALA A 497 -36.70 6.21 -14.04
C ALA A 497 -35.74 5.02 -14.11
N GLY A 498 -35.30 4.60 -15.30
CA GLY A 498 -34.24 3.59 -15.41
C GLY A 498 -32.96 3.99 -14.67
N VAL A 499 -32.29 3.03 -14.03
CA VAL A 499 -31.04 3.26 -13.28
C VAL A 499 -29.84 3.07 -14.21
N VAL A 500 -28.93 4.05 -14.20
CA VAL A 500 -27.69 4.04 -15.00
C VAL A 500 -26.55 3.37 -14.24
N ASN A 501 -26.37 3.70 -12.97
CA ASN A 501 -25.46 3.04 -12.05
C ASN A 501 -25.91 3.22 -10.59
N VAL A 502 -25.53 2.27 -9.72
CA VAL A 502 -25.78 2.28 -8.28
C VAL A 502 -24.47 2.34 -7.53
N ARG A 503 -24.41 3.12 -6.46
CA ARG A 503 -23.25 3.25 -5.59
C ARG A 503 -23.69 3.25 -4.15
N ALA A 504 -23.02 2.51 -3.31
CA ALA A 504 -23.31 2.46 -1.88
C ALA A 504 -22.05 2.78 -1.10
N VAL A 505 -22.24 3.45 0.04
CA VAL A 505 -21.15 3.84 0.94
C VAL A 505 -21.57 3.61 2.38
N THR A 506 -20.62 3.12 3.17
CA THR A 506 -20.65 3.21 4.63
C THR A 506 -19.90 4.47 5.05
N PRO A 507 -20.58 5.52 5.52
CA PRO A 507 -19.91 6.74 5.93
C PRO A 507 -18.93 6.49 7.08
N PRO A 508 -17.83 7.25 7.16
CA PRO A 508 -16.87 7.16 8.25
C PRO A 508 -17.51 7.52 9.60
N ALA A 509 -16.82 7.16 10.68
CA ALA A 509 -17.29 7.35 12.05
C ALA A 509 -17.50 8.82 12.44
N LYS A 510 -16.91 9.76 11.69
CA LYS A 510 -17.09 11.20 11.86
C LYS A 510 -17.17 11.86 10.48
N PRO A 511 -18.03 12.89 10.31
CA PRO A 511 -17.95 13.78 9.16
C PRO A 511 -16.62 14.53 9.15
N LEU A 512 -16.29 15.17 8.02
CA LEU A 512 -15.12 16.04 7.95
C LEU A 512 -15.28 17.20 8.95
N PRO A 513 -14.23 17.54 9.74
CA PRO A 513 -14.33 18.58 10.78
C PRO A 513 -14.81 19.93 10.25
N GLU A 514 -14.41 20.27 9.03
CA GLU A 514 -14.75 21.51 8.34
C GLU A 514 -16.04 21.44 7.49
N ASP A 515 -16.78 20.32 7.52
CA ASP A 515 -18.04 20.21 6.79
C ASP A 515 -19.15 21.05 7.45
N PRO A 516 -19.67 22.10 6.78
CA PRO A 516 -20.72 22.96 7.34
C PRO A 516 -22.05 22.23 7.58
N ASP A 517 -22.21 21.01 7.06
CA ASP A 517 -23.43 20.20 7.20
C ASP A 517 -23.18 18.91 7.98
N GLY A 518 -22.03 18.79 8.67
CA GLY A 518 -21.67 17.61 9.46
C GLY A 518 -22.72 17.19 10.50
N ASP A 519 -23.50 18.14 11.02
CA ASP A 519 -24.59 17.91 11.98
C ASP A 519 -25.81 17.19 11.36
N ALA A 520 -25.91 17.15 10.03
CA ALA A 520 -26.96 16.45 9.32
C ALA A 520 -26.73 14.93 9.27
N MET A 521 -25.52 14.45 9.59
CA MET A 521 -25.20 13.02 9.63
C MET A 521 -25.87 12.33 10.84
N PRO A 522 -26.81 11.40 10.63
CA PRO A 522 -27.41 10.63 11.72
C PRO A 522 -26.40 9.72 12.40
N ALA A 523 -26.50 9.61 13.74
CA ALA A 523 -25.58 8.78 14.53
C ALA A 523 -25.57 7.30 14.12
N ASN A 524 -26.69 6.77 13.63
CA ASN A 524 -26.77 5.39 13.16
C ASN A 524 -26.07 5.15 11.81
N LEU A 525 -25.76 6.19 11.02
CA LEU A 525 -24.99 6.04 9.78
C LEU A 525 -23.48 6.12 10.02
N MET A 526 -23.05 6.80 11.08
CA MET A 526 -21.64 7.03 11.35
C MET A 526 -20.95 5.74 11.80
N GLY A 527 -20.10 5.17 10.92
CA GLY A 527 -19.34 3.95 11.22
C GLY A 527 -20.17 2.68 11.35
N GLY A 528 -21.40 2.66 10.84
CA GLY A 528 -22.26 1.49 10.94
C GLY A 528 -21.85 0.34 10.02
N ALA A 529 -22.17 -0.90 10.40
CA ALA A 529 -21.68 -2.12 9.73
C ALA A 529 -22.73 -2.85 8.87
N ASP A 530 -23.94 -2.28 8.75
CA ASP A 530 -25.09 -2.90 8.08
C ASP A 530 -25.59 -2.03 6.91
N HIS A 531 -26.34 -2.64 5.97
CA HIS A 531 -27.07 -1.96 4.90
C HIS A 531 -27.94 -0.80 5.44
N TYR A 532 -28.60 -0.99 6.58
CA TYR A 532 -29.42 0.07 7.20
C TYR A 532 -28.61 1.27 7.68
N CYS A 533 -27.29 1.10 7.82
CA CYS A 533 -26.32 2.14 8.15
C CYS A 533 -25.57 2.67 6.93
N SER A 534 -25.96 2.26 5.72
CA SER A 534 -25.34 2.67 4.46
C SER A 534 -26.18 3.75 3.77
N ILE A 535 -25.54 4.50 2.87
CA ILE A 535 -26.25 5.39 1.94
C ILE A 535 -26.12 4.79 0.55
N VAL A 536 -27.25 4.54 -0.11
CA VAL A 536 -27.30 4.00 -1.48
C VAL A 536 -27.75 5.11 -2.42
N TYR A 537 -26.92 5.39 -3.42
CA TYR A 537 -27.17 6.34 -4.48
C TYR A 537 -27.45 5.61 -5.78
N ALA A 538 -28.37 6.14 -6.59
CA ALA A 538 -28.59 5.67 -7.95
C ALA A 538 -28.70 6.84 -8.92
N ALA A 539 -27.89 6.79 -9.97
CA ALA A 539 -28.03 7.68 -11.12
C ALA A 539 -29.25 7.26 -11.93
N LEU A 540 -30.11 8.22 -12.24
CA LEU A 540 -31.34 8.01 -12.98
C LEU A 540 -31.18 8.50 -14.42
N ARG A 541 -31.66 7.70 -15.37
CA ARG A 541 -31.60 8.02 -16.80
C ARG A 541 -32.47 9.25 -17.08
N SER A 542 -31.89 10.24 -17.76
CA SER A 542 -32.59 11.46 -18.21
C SER A 542 -33.32 12.21 -17.08
N SER A 543 -32.81 12.14 -15.85
CA SER A 543 -33.38 12.79 -14.68
C SER A 543 -32.49 13.92 -14.19
N PRO A 544 -33.05 15.04 -13.68
CA PRO A 544 -32.31 16.07 -12.95
C PRO A 544 -32.08 15.72 -11.47
N GLU A 545 -32.50 14.54 -11.03
CA GLU A 545 -32.42 14.10 -9.63
C GLU A 545 -31.55 12.85 -9.48
N ILE A 546 -30.92 12.71 -8.31
CA ILE A 546 -30.25 11.48 -7.86
C ILE A 546 -31.18 10.78 -6.87
N CYS A 547 -31.41 9.49 -7.07
CA CYS A 547 -32.12 8.66 -6.09
C CYS A 547 -31.19 8.35 -4.93
N VAL A 548 -31.64 8.61 -3.70
CA VAL A 548 -30.88 8.36 -2.47
C VAL A 548 -31.73 7.51 -1.55
N SER A 549 -31.24 6.35 -1.14
CA SER A 549 -31.87 5.52 -0.12
C SER A 549 -31.02 5.50 1.13
N GLN A 550 -31.66 5.78 2.27
CA GLN A 550 -31.06 5.73 3.59
C GLN A 550 -32.12 5.23 4.58
N ALA A 551 -31.74 4.31 5.48
CA ALA A 551 -32.66 3.71 6.47
C ALA A 551 -33.98 3.18 5.85
N ASN A 552 -33.89 2.48 4.71
CA ASN A 552 -35.03 1.99 3.91
C ASN A 552 -35.97 3.06 3.33
N GLN A 553 -35.62 4.33 3.42
CA GLN A 553 -36.39 5.41 2.83
C GLN A 553 -35.74 5.89 1.54
N THR A 554 -36.48 5.80 0.44
CA THR A 554 -36.06 6.34 -0.86
C THR A 554 -36.48 7.80 -0.99
N CYS A 555 -35.49 8.66 -1.18
CA CYS A 555 -35.59 10.10 -1.40
C CYS A 555 -34.97 10.46 -2.76
N TYR A 556 -35.25 11.68 -3.22
CA TYR A 556 -34.70 12.22 -4.46
C TYR A 556 -34.12 13.60 -4.16
N VAL A 557 -32.88 13.83 -4.59
CA VAL A 557 -32.19 15.11 -4.39
C VAL A 557 -31.79 15.71 -5.73
N PRO A 558 -31.80 17.05 -5.87
CA PRO A 558 -31.32 17.69 -7.09
C PRO A 558 -29.85 17.35 -7.39
N ALA A 559 -29.60 16.89 -8.61
CA ALA A 559 -28.27 16.72 -9.17
C ALA A 559 -27.63 18.10 -9.44
N PRO A 560 -26.29 18.20 -9.65
CA PRO A 560 -25.65 19.49 -9.96
C PRO A 560 -26.11 20.07 -11.30
N TRP A 561 -26.59 19.21 -12.20
CA TRP A 561 -27.06 19.60 -13.53
C TRP A 561 -28.38 18.90 -13.87
N ALA A 562 -29.12 19.49 -14.82
CA ALA A 562 -30.34 18.90 -15.35
C ALA A 562 -30.12 17.52 -16.01
N VAL A 563 -28.91 17.26 -16.52
CA VAL A 563 -28.53 15.98 -17.13
C VAL A 563 -27.11 15.63 -16.69
N TYR A 564 -26.93 14.38 -16.26
CA TYR A 564 -25.65 13.78 -15.90
C TYR A 564 -25.57 12.34 -16.45
N THR A 565 -24.37 11.78 -16.50
CA THR A 565 -24.09 10.47 -17.13
C THR A 565 -23.92 9.36 -16.10
N GLY A 566 -23.55 9.69 -14.87
CA GLY A 566 -23.45 8.71 -13.80
C GLY A 566 -22.98 9.34 -12.51
N ILE A 567 -22.88 8.49 -11.50
CA ILE A 567 -22.35 8.82 -10.19
C ILE A 567 -21.18 7.92 -9.79
N ASP A 568 -20.40 8.37 -8.83
CA ASP A 568 -19.48 7.53 -8.05
C ASP A 568 -19.49 7.94 -6.58
N VAL A 569 -18.86 7.16 -5.69
CA VAL A 569 -18.77 7.49 -4.26
C VAL A 569 -17.38 7.19 -3.72
N ASP A 570 -16.94 8.01 -2.78
CA ASP A 570 -15.84 7.72 -1.87
C ASP A 570 -16.37 7.78 -0.42
N PRO A 571 -15.55 7.59 0.64
CA PRO A 571 -16.04 7.62 2.01
C PRO A 571 -16.77 8.90 2.44
N TYR A 572 -16.44 10.05 1.86
CA TYR A 572 -16.94 11.36 2.28
C TYR A 572 -17.86 12.03 1.26
N TYR A 573 -17.69 11.71 -0.03
CA TYR A 573 -18.31 12.43 -1.13
C TYR A 573 -19.11 11.52 -2.05
N VAL A 574 -20.25 12.04 -2.51
CA VAL A 574 -20.89 11.57 -3.74
C VAL A 574 -20.37 12.41 -4.91
N TRP A 575 -20.02 11.74 -5.99
CA TRP A 575 -19.56 12.34 -7.23
C TRP A 575 -20.63 12.19 -8.30
N ALA A 576 -20.85 13.24 -9.08
CA ALA A 576 -21.68 13.21 -10.28
C ALA A 576 -20.84 13.67 -11.47
N PHE A 577 -21.01 13.04 -12.61
CA PHE A 577 -20.24 13.39 -13.81
C PHE A 577 -21.09 13.40 -15.07
N ARG A 578 -20.66 14.22 -16.02
CA ARG A 578 -21.18 14.35 -17.37
C ARG A 578 -20.02 14.61 -18.34
N PRO A 579 -20.22 14.56 -19.66
CA PRO A 579 -19.13 14.81 -20.60
C PRO A 579 -18.41 16.14 -20.36
N GLN A 580 -19.15 17.20 -19.98
CA GLN A 580 -18.64 18.56 -19.79
C GLN A 580 -18.05 18.85 -18.40
N GLY A 581 -18.04 17.90 -17.46
CA GLY A 581 -17.50 18.15 -16.13
C GLY A 581 -17.89 17.14 -15.08
N LEU A 582 -17.37 17.37 -13.88
CA LEU A 582 -17.63 16.55 -12.71
C LEU A 582 -17.88 17.45 -11.49
N ALA A 583 -18.60 16.92 -10.51
CA ALA A 583 -18.94 17.64 -9.31
C ALA A 583 -19.00 16.68 -8.13
N CYS A 584 -18.77 17.18 -6.93
CA CYS A 584 -18.91 16.40 -5.71
C CYS A 584 -19.69 17.16 -4.64
N ALA A 585 -20.33 16.43 -3.75
CA ALA A 585 -20.96 16.96 -2.54
C ALA A 585 -20.70 16.00 -1.38
N THR A 586 -20.57 16.51 -0.16
CA THR A 586 -20.43 15.64 1.01
C THR A 586 -21.72 14.87 1.25
N HIS A 587 -21.61 13.65 1.79
CA HIS A 587 -22.78 12.88 2.19
C HIS A 587 -23.64 13.64 3.22
N ALA A 588 -23.00 14.39 4.11
CA ALA A 588 -23.66 15.25 5.09
C ALA A 588 -24.51 16.32 4.41
N SER A 589 -23.97 16.97 3.36
CA SER A 589 -24.74 17.93 2.56
C SER A 589 -25.93 17.29 1.83
N VAL A 590 -25.83 16.05 1.37
CA VAL A 590 -26.97 15.35 0.76
C VAL A 590 -28.07 15.12 1.79
N LEU A 591 -27.71 14.65 2.98
CA LEU A 591 -28.66 14.39 4.06
C LEU A 591 -29.29 15.67 4.59
N SER A 592 -28.52 16.77 4.65
CA SER A 592 -29.03 18.13 4.94
C SER A 592 -30.13 18.54 3.95
N CYS A 593 -29.97 18.21 2.66
CA CYS A 593 -30.99 18.42 1.64
C CYS A 593 -32.24 17.55 1.87
N ILE A 594 -32.06 16.26 2.17
CA ILE A 594 -33.16 15.33 2.46
C ILE A 594 -33.98 15.78 3.69
N GLN A 595 -33.29 16.32 4.70
CA GLN A 595 -33.91 16.88 5.91
C GLN A 595 -34.59 18.24 5.68
N GLY A 596 -34.54 18.81 4.48
CA GLY A 596 -35.10 20.12 4.16
C GLY A 596 -34.34 21.30 4.76
N LYS A 597 -33.15 21.08 5.35
CA LYS A 597 -32.27 22.16 5.83
C LYS A 597 -31.71 22.99 4.67
N ARG A 598 -31.73 22.44 3.46
CA ARG A 598 -31.35 23.13 2.21
C ARG A 598 -32.11 22.58 0.99
N PRO A 599 -32.26 23.38 -0.08
CA PRO A 599 -32.98 22.96 -1.27
C PRO A 599 -32.16 22.05 -2.20
N THR A 600 -30.83 22.15 -2.19
CA THR A 600 -29.92 21.36 -3.02
C THR A 600 -28.67 21.01 -2.22
N PRO A 601 -28.00 19.88 -2.49
CA PRO A 601 -26.65 19.64 -1.97
C PRO A 601 -25.67 20.78 -2.36
N ARG A 602 -24.64 21.00 -1.55
CA ARG A 602 -23.49 21.89 -1.83
C ARG A 602 -22.59 21.20 -2.86
N TRP A 603 -23.01 21.26 -4.11
CA TRP A 603 -22.23 20.78 -5.23
C TRP A 603 -21.01 21.68 -5.47
N MET A 604 -19.84 21.06 -5.50
CA MET A 604 -18.57 21.68 -5.87
C MET A 604 -18.19 21.18 -7.26
N GLU A 605 -18.33 22.05 -8.25
CA GLU A 605 -18.17 21.69 -9.66
C GLU A 605 -16.74 21.94 -10.16
N HIS A 606 -16.30 21.09 -11.07
CA HIS A 606 -15.10 21.28 -11.85
C HIS A 606 -15.39 21.01 -13.33
N SER A 607 -15.11 22.01 -14.16
CA SER A 607 -15.13 21.90 -15.61
C SER A 607 -13.71 21.97 -16.14
N PRO A 608 -13.16 20.87 -16.69
CA PRO A 608 -11.91 20.93 -17.45
C PRO A 608 -12.10 21.94 -18.59
N GLY A 609 -11.25 22.96 -18.70
CA GLY A 609 -11.39 24.09 -19.64
C GLY A 609 -11.25 23.76 -21.14
N VAL A 610 -11.75 22.62 -21.63
CA VAL A 610 -11.65 22.15 -23.02
C VAL A 610 -12.98 21.55 -23.52
N LEU A 611 -14.11 22.05 -23.03
CA LEU A 611 -15.40 21.38 -23.21
C LEU A 611 -16.45 22.31 -23.82
N GLY A 612 -16.55 22.26 -25.14
CA GLY A 612 -17.68 22.82 -25.92
C GLY A 612 -17.22 23.74 -27.05
N ASP A 613 -17.35 23.27 -28.29
CA ASP A 613 -17.46 24.17 -29.44
C ASP A 613 -18.94 24.53 -29.60
N GLN A 614 -19.28 25.82 -29.40
CA GLN A 614 -20.65 26.35 -29.51
C GLN A 614 -20.96 26.78 -30.95
N SER A 615 -20.62 25.94 -31.92
CA SER A 615 -20.89 26.20 -33.32
C SER A 615 -22.39 25.96 -33.61
N THR A 616 -23.20 27.00 -33.36
CA THR A 616 -24.60 27.08 -33.85
C THR A 616 -24.57 27.50 -35.32
N HIS A 617 -24.42 26.55 -36.24
CA HIS A 617 -24.55 26.81 -37.67
C HIS A 617 -25.91 26.33 -38.16
N ASP A 618 -26.80 27.28 -38.48
CA ASP A 618 -28.12 26.99 -39.05
C ASP A 618 -27.98 26.20 -40.36
N GLY A 619 -28.75 25.11 -40.49
CA GLY A 619 -28.76 24.26 -41.69
C GLY A 619 -27.75 23.10 -41.72
N ASN A 620 -26.92 22.94 -40.69
CA ASN A 620 -25.99 21.80 -40.56
C ASN A 620 -26.43 20.83 -39.46
N PHE A 621 -26.03 19.57 -39.56
CA PHE A 621 -26.33 18.54 -38.56
C PHE A 621 -25.08 17.74 -38.18
N TRP A 622 -25.06 17.27 -36.93
CA TRP A 622 -23.97 16.45 -36.38
C TRP A 622 -24.31 14.99 -36.51
N LEU A 623 -23.40 14.19 -37.06
CA LEU A 623 -23.51 12.73 -37.10
C LEU A 623 -22.54 12.12 -36.09
N VAL A 624 -23.08 11.37 -35.14
CA VAL A 624 -22.30 10.51 -34.23
C VAL A 624 -22.71 9.06 -34.54
N ASN A 625 -21.78 8.25 -35.03
CA ASN A 625 -22.05 6.88 -35.48
C ASN A 625 -23.24 6.80 -36.48
N ASN A 626 -23.22 7.66 -37.50
CA ASN A 626 -24.29 7.79 -38.51
C ASN A 626 -25.68 8.15 -37.98
N ARG A 627 -25.78 8.69 -36.75
CA ARG A 627 -27.04 9.20 -36.18
C ARG A 627 -26.94 10.68 -35.88
N GLU A 628 -28.00 11.41 -36.20
CA GLU A 628 -28.07 12.83 -35.89
C GLU A 628 -28.02 13.07 -34.38
N ALA A 629 -27.11 13.92 -33.92
CA ALA A 629 -26.94 14.29 -32.52
C ALA A 629 -27.31 15.76 -32.31
N LYS A 630 -28.30 16.01 -31.43
CA LYS A 630 -28.69 17.35 -30.97
C LYS A 630 -28.82 17.34 -29.44
N PRO A 631 -28.14 18.23 -28.70
CA PRO A 631 -27.22 19.29 -29.16
C PRO A 631 -25.88 18.76 -29.70
N ALA A 632 -25.05 19.66 -30.25
CA ALA A 632 -23.69 19.36 -30.69
C ALA A 632 -22.91 18.68 -29.56
N PRO A 633 -22.26 17.54 -29.82
CA PRO A 633 -21.66 16.75 -28.77
C PRO A 633 -20.24 17.31 -28.48
N PRO A 634 -19.74 17.26 -27.23
CA PRO A 634 -18.54 18.00 -26.86
C PRO A 634 -17.28 17.40 -27.50
N LEU A 635 -16.24 18.23 -27.70
CA LEU A 635 -14.98 17.80 -28.33
C LEU A 635 -14.09 16.95 -27.42
N VAL A 636 -14.26 17.06 -26.12
CA VAL A 636 -13.66 16.17 -25.13
C VAL A 636 -14.79 15.74 -24.21
N GLY A 637 -14.73 14.56 -23.61
CA GLY A 637 -15.78 14.19 -22.67
C GLY A 637 -15.46 13.05 -21.73
N LEU A 638 -15.90 13.20 -20.49
CA LEU A 638 -15.87 12.16 -19.45
C LEU A 638 -17.04 11.18 -19.65
N THR A 639 -16.77 9.88 -19.70
CA THR A 639 -17.82 8.84 -19.85
C THR A 639 -17.89 7.87 -18.67
N SER A 640 -16.82 7.78 -17.89
CA SER A 640 -16.78 6.99 -16.66
C SER A 640 -15.79 7.64 -15.71
N LEU A 641 -16.11 7.63 -14.41
CA LEU A 641 -15.31 8.19 -13.34
C LEU A 641 -15.24 7.19 -12.20
N SER A 642 -14.06 7.09 -11.58
CA SER A 642 -13.86 6.45 -10.29
C SER A 642 -13.07 7.39 -9.39
N ALA A 643 -13.69 7.83 -8.29
CA ALA A 643 -13.04 8.59 -7.24
C ALA A 643 -12.40 7.64 -6.24
N CYS A 644 -11.11 7.82 -5.99
CA CYS A 644 -10.35 6.94 -5.11
C CYS A 644 -10.02 7.65 -3.79
N LYS A 645 -10.11 6.91 -2.67
CA LYS A 645 -9.76 7.43 -1.33
C LYS A 645 -8.31 7.91 -1.21
N ASP A 646 -7.45 7.64 -2.20
CA ASP A 646 -6.09 8.17 -2.24
C ASP A 646 -5.96 9.60 -2.78
N GLY A 647 -7.08 10.26 -3.06
CA GLY A 647 -7.12 11.62 -3.59
C GLY A 647 -6.80 11.69 -5.08
N THR A 648 -7.14 10.63 -5.81
CA THR A 648 -7.05 10.60 -7.28
C THR A 648 -8.38 10.23 -7.91
N LEU A 649 -8.57 10.74 -9.12
CA LEU A 649 -9.63 10.35 -10.03
C LEU A 649 -9.03 9.42 -11.08
N LEU A 650 -9.74 8.37 -11.41
CA LEU A 650 -9.56 7.57 -12.63
C LEU A 650 -10.76 7.85 -13.54
N ALA A 651 -10.51 8.12 -14.81
CA ALA A 651 -11.55 8.50 -15.74
C ALA A 651 -11.34 7.85 -17.11
N ASN A 652 -12.43 7.53 -17.81
CA ASN A 652 -12.37 7.40 -19.26
C ASN A 652 -12.77 8.72 -19.90
N ILE A 653 -11.86 9.29 -20.70
CA ILE A 653 -12.04 10.56 -21.39
C ILE A 653 -11.85 10.32 -22.87
N TYR A 654 -12.84 10.69 -23.70
CA TYR A 654 -12.66 10.73 -25.14
C TYR A 654 -12.20 12.10 -25.62
N LYS A 655 -11.38 12.09 -26.68
CA LYS A 655 -11.18 13.25 -27.56
C LYS A 655 -11.90 12.98 -28.86
N ARG A 656 -12.65 13.96 -29.34
CA ARG A 656 -13.44 13.87 -30.56
C ARG A 656 -12.78 14.69 -31.66
N THR A 657 -12.47 14.04 -32.78
CA THR A 657 -12.15 14.71 -34.03
C THR A 657 -13.42 14.87 -34.85
N VAL A 658 -13.50 15.95 -35.62
CA VAL A 658 -14.70 16.29 -36.39
C VAL A 658 -14.32 16.49 -37.84
N ASP A 659 -14.88 15.65 -38.70
CA ASP A 659 -14.73 15.74 -40.14
C ASP A 659 -15.93 16.45 -40.75
N ARG A 660 -15.67 17.43 -41.61
CA ARG A 660 -16.72 18.15 -42.33
C ARG A 660 -16.98 17.47 -43.67
N LEU A 661 -18.19 16.97 -43.83
CA LEU A 661 -18.68 16.32 -45.04
C LEU A 661 -19.61 17.28 -45.80
N SER A 662 -19.35 17.47 -47.10
CA SER A 662 -20.23 18.25 -47.97
C SER A 662 -21.41 17.39 -48.42
N MET A 663 -22.63 17.85 -48.18
CA MET A 663 -23.88 17.18 -48.58
C MET A 663 -24.76 18.13 -49.40
N GLY A 664 -24.26 18.53 -50.58
CA GLY A 664 -24.93 19.52 -51.42
C GLY A 664 -24.95 20.91 -50.76
N ASP A 665 -26.14 21.44 -50.50
CA ASP A 665 -26.35 22.76 -49.88
C ASP A 665 -26.13 22.75 -48.34
N HIS A 666 -25.82 21.59 -47.77
CA HIS A 666 -25.62 21.39 -46.33
C HIS A 666 -24.25 20.77 -46.04
N PHE A 667 -23.80 20.93 -44.80
CA PHE A 667 -22.68 20.17 -44.27
C PHE A 667 -23.16 19.20 -43.19
N ALA A 668 -22.62 17.98 -43.23
CA ALA A 668 -22.66 17.06 -42.10
C ALA A 668 -21.31 17.12 -41.38
N PHE A 669 -21.33 17.11 -40.05
CA PHE A 669 -20.12 17.00 -39.24
C PHE A 669 -20.07 15.59 -38.65
N GLU A 670 -19.14 14.77 -39.10
CA GLU A 670 -18.93 13.41 -38.59
C GLU A 670 -17.94 13.44 -37.43
N ALA A 671 -18.34 12.87 -36.30
CA ALA A 671 -17.53 12.84 -35.09
C ALA A 671 -16.88 11.47 -34.88
N HIS A 672 -15.57 11.46 -34.63
CA HIS A 672 -14.80 10.26 -34.27
C HIS A 672 -14.20 10.39 -32.88
N ASP A 673 -14.50 9.43 -32.00
CA ASP A 673 -14.07 9.44 -30.60
C ASP A 673 -12.82 8.56 -30.40
N ASP A 674 -11.77 9.14 -29.80
CA ASP A 674 -10.60 8.44 -29.26
C ASP A 674 -10.69 8.39 -27.72
N PRO A 675 -11.36 7.38 -27.14
CA PRO A 675 -11.41 7.19 -25.70
C PRO A 675 -10.07 6.72 -25.14
N ALA A 676 -9.69 7.24 -23.98
CA ALA A 676 -8.57 6.72 -23.22
C ALA A 676 -8.78 6.84 -21.70
N VAL A 677 -8.15 5.93 -20.95
CA VAL A 677 -8.08 6.03 -19.49
C VAL A 677 -7.11 7.15 -19.11
N HIS A 678 -7.53 7.96 -18.13
CA HIS A 678 -6.76 9.06 -17.58
C HIS A 678 -6.82 9.06 -16.05
N THR A 679 -5.81 9.63 -15.41
CA THR A 679 -5.87 9.96 -13.97
C THR A 679 -5.61 11.43 -13.72
N ALA A 680 -6.12 11.95 -12.61
CA ALA A 680 -5.73 13.24 -12.07
C ALA A 680 -5.75 13.17 -10.53
N SER A 681 -4.88 13.94 -9.87
CA SER A 681 -5.06 14.21 -8.44
C SER A 681 -6.17 15.23 -8.23
N PHE A 682 -6.87 15.15 -7.10
CA PHE A 682 -7.83 16.20 -6.71
C PHE A 682 -7.60 16.67 -5.28
N SER A 683 -8.07 17.88 -4.99
CA SER A 683 -8.24 18.41 -3.64
C SER A 683 -9.57 19.15 -3.53
N ILE A 684 -10.15 19.12 -2.34
CA ILE A 684 -11.42 19.77 -2.04
C ILE A 684 -11.18 20.78 -0.94
N ASP A 685 -11.60 22.02 -1.17
CA ASP A 685 -11.66 23.06 -0.15
C ASP A 685 -13.12 23.30 0.20
N LEU A 686 -13.56 22.66 1.29
CA LEU A 686 -14.93 22.75 1.78
C LEU A 686 -15.33 24.17 2.20
N LYS A 687 -14.37 24.96 2.69
CA LYS A 687 -14.63 26.34 3.12
C LYS A 687 -14.84 27.25 1.92
N ALA A 688 -14.03 27.08 0.87
CA ALA A 688 -14.18 27.80 -0.38
C ALA A 688 -15.31 27.24 -1.27
N GLY A 689 -15.80 26.03 -0.98
CA GLY A 689 -16.75 25.32 -1.86
C GLY A 689 -16.13 24.98 -3.22
N ALA A 690 -14.83 24.64 -3.24
CA ALA A 690 -14.06 24.49 -4.46
C ALA A 690 -13.52 23.06 -4.62
N LEU A 691 -13.71 22.51 -5.82
CA LEU A 691 -13.09 21.27 -6.27
C LEU A 691 -11.94 21.60 -7.24
N ASN A 692 -10.73 21.26 -6.82
CA ASN A 692 -9.52 21.46 -7.62
C ASN A 692 -9.06 20.12 -8.19
N VAL A 693 -9.12 19.98 -9.50
CA VAL A 693 -8.60 18.80 -10.20
C VAL A 693 -7.30 19.20 -10.90
N GLY A 694 -6.24 18.43 -10.67
CA GLY A 694 -4.94 18.61 -11.31
C GLY A 694 -4.95 18.19 -12.78
N SER A 695 -3.77 18.23 -13.40
CA SER A 695 -3.61 17.83 -14.79
C SER A 695 -3.95 16.34 -15.02
N TRP A 696 -4.65 16.07 -16.11
CA TRP A 696 -4.98 14.71 -16.53
C TRP A 696 -3.80 14.04 -17.26
N SER A 697 -3.40 12.87 -16.79
CA SER A 697 -2.37 12.02 -17.39
C SER A 697 -3.03 10.86 -18.15
N LYS A 698 -2.73 10.70 -19.45
CA LYS A 698 -3.25 9.63 -20.32
C LYS A 698 -2.48 8.31 -20.11
N TRP A 699 -3.18 7.18 -19.97
CA TRP A 699 -2.62 5.85 -19.66
C TRP A 699 -3.08 4.73 -20.62
N GLY A 700 -3.53 5.09 -21.82
CA GLY A 700 -4.04 4.12 -22.80
C GLY A 700 -5.30 3.39 -22.31
N GLY A 701 -5.67 2.31 -22.99
CA GLY A 701 -6.92 1.57 -22.72
C GLY A 701 -8.18 2.31 -23.18
N LYS A 702 -9.11 1.61 -23.85
CA LYS A 702 -10.38 2.18 -24.30
C LYS A 702 -11.50 1.62 -23.42
N ALA A 703 -12.03 2.42 -22.50
CA ALA A 703 -12.91 1.91 -21.45
C ALA A 703 -14.38 2.38 -21.57
N LEU A 704 -15.31 1.47 -21.30
CA LEU A 704 -16.72 1.74 -21.02
C LEU A 704 -16.94 2.14 -19.54
N GLN A 705 -16.19 1.49 -18.65
CA GLN A 705 -16.22 1.73 -17.21
C GLN A 705 -14.80 1.62 -16.65
N VAL A 706 -14.45 2.46 -15.69
CA VAL A 706 -13.18 2.40 -14.96
C VAL A 706 -13.43 2.30 -13.45
N GLN A 707 -12.51 1.65 -12.73
CA GLN A 707 -12.46 1.67 -11.28
C GLN A 707 -11.02 1.61 -10.78
N LYS A 708 -10.76 2.32 -9.68
CA LYS A 708 -9.48 2.27 -8.98
C LYS A 708 -9.63 1.86 -7.52
N MET A 709 -8.86 0.87 -7.10
CA MET A 709 -8.59 0.60 -5.68
C MET A 709 -7.22 1.16 -5.32
N PRO A 710 -7.05 1.82 -4.17
CA PRO A 710 -5.74 2.28 -3.74
C PRO A 710 -4.88 1.11 -3.27
N ILE A 711 -3.60 1.37 -3.02
CA ILE A 711 -2.73 0.39 -2.37
C ILE A 711 -3.32 -0.08 -1.03
N SER A 712 -3.09 -1.34 -0.69
CA SER A 712 -3.59 -1.98 0.55
C SER A 712 -3.32 -1.16 1.80
N CYS A 713 -2.08 -0.68 1.93
CA CYS A 713 -1.61 0.04 3.10
C CYS A 713 -2.03 1.52 3.13
N TRP A 714 -2.86 1.99 2.18
CA TRP A 714 -3.21 3.41 2.08
C TRP A 714 -3.84 3.98 3.37
N SER A 715 -4.74 3.23 4.02
CA SER A 715 -5.36 3.69 5.27
C SER A 715 -4.36 3.85 6.41
N LEU A 716 -3.37 2.96 6.49
CA LEU A 716 -2.28 3.05 7.46
C LEU A 716 -1.37 4.24 7.14
N PHE A 717 -1.02 4.40 5.87
CA PHE A 717 -0.24 5.53 5.37
C PHE A 717 -0.89 6.87 5.72
N GLU A 718 -2.19 7.00 5.46
CA GLU A 718 -2.96 8.21 5.74
C GLU A 718 -3.12 8.49 7.23
N SER A 719 -3.45 7.46 8.03
CA SER A 719 -3.53 7.60 9.49
C SER A 719 -2.21 8.09 10.08
N LEU A 720 -1.09 7.53 9.60
CA LEU A 720 0.22 7.91 10.09
C LEU A 720 0.59 9.36 9.70
N ASP A 721 0.28 9.81 8.49
CA ASP A 721 0.47 11.20 8.08
C ASP A 721 -0.33 12.17 8.96
N VAL A 722 -1.61 11.86 9.25
CA VAL A 722 -2.47 12.67 10.12
C VAL A 722 -1.94 12.72 11.55
N ASP A 723 -1.60 11.57 12.13
CA ASP A 723 -1.09 11.48 13.50
C ASP A 723 0.22 12.26 13.68
N LEU A 724 1.14 12.16 12.71
CA LEU A 724 2.41 12.89 12.72
C LEU A 724 2.21 14.40 12.60
N ARG A 725 1.33 14.86 11.71
CA ARG A 725 1.00 16.29 11.59
C ARG A 725 0.37 16.84 12.87
N GLY A 726 -0.54 16.09 13.49
CA GLY A 726 -1.17 16.47 14.76
C GLY A 726 -0.16 16.61 15.90
N LYS A 727 0.83 15.72 15.98
CA LYS A 727 1.91 15.80 16.98
C LYS A 727 2.86 16.97 16.76
N LEU A 728 3.21 17.28 15.51
CA LEU A 728 4.17 18.35 15.18
C LEU A 728 3.55 19.75 15.21
N ASN A 729 2.23 19.87 15.00
CA ASN A 729 1.50 21.15 15.01
C ASN A 729 0.33 21.11 16.03
N PRO A 730 0.59 21.12 17.35
CA PRO A 730 -0.45 21.06 18.37
C PRO A 730 -1.40 22.29 18.37
N LEU A 731 -1.05 23.37 17.67
CA LEU A 731 -1.83 24.62 17.58
C LEU A 731 -2.92 24.63 16.48
N GLN A 732 -3.12 23.53 15.74
CA GLN A 732 -4.18 23.45 14.71
C GLN A 732 -5.36 22.54 15.06
N VAL A 733 -5.36 21.94 16.26
CA VAL A 733 -6.45 21.07 16.74
C VAL A 733 -7.02 21.65 18.04
N THR A 734 -7.66 22.81 17.92
CA THR A 734 -8.66 23.33 18.87
C THR A 734 -9.73 24.06 18.11
#